data_AF-A0A2X5PFV4-F1
#
_entry.id   AF-A0A2X5PFV4-F1
#
_cell.length_a   1.000
_cell.length_b   1.000
_cell.length_c   1.000
_cell.angle_alpha   90.00
_cell.angle_beta   90.00
_cell.angle_gamma   90.00
#
_symmetry.space_group_name_H-M   'P 1'
#
loop_
_entity.id
_entity.type
_entity.pdbx_description
1 polymer ?
#
loop_
_entity_poly.entity_id
_entity_poly.type
_entity_poly.pdbx_seq_one_letter_code
_entity_poly.pdbx_strand_id
1 'polypeptide(L)'
;MTIRIYPSRLPGEPLETHEHGDTTIHQWMAENVSGYGPDNPQRVIFEVNRRAVPPGEWALCYIRPDTDVKVYPIPGADPVTWAVVAAVVISVASAAYSIVMMSKLGKGASTATGDQLNLNPAQANTAKLGDPIREIFGQYRVYPDYLVQPVSRFDTSDPQIYRTEMFLSIGVGNFSISSADIKIGNTPISSFGDDATFTLYAPGADVSGDSRADNWYNSTEVGGTTSGTSGLDLASTGSNKVSISADAITVSGNTITLIGETASDDDDDDTAAETDTKVPDSWVSGTVLTVVVPDSFTVATESGHTRIYGDFTELAPYVGMPVSAEWSSFDYDLYIASYDKGTTAVPGAGGNAASVTASAAPTTYDFSSSALSFTLTWSGVSYIISLSANYTTMSGLVDTITDQLTGSGLVAQDNSGRLEIVEPTSPFSGNSIGYTVLPSAIFGGSPVVVSGTASSGGTPEVLPSITLAYGSATGTLFNGMPTGTQRIAFGPKGNQYQITDVDGLAITVERIIEVAATTTTASTTKVDADWPGFTERTLLDATVTGINDSYNWMGPFLCCPDGETTTEVELNFIYPQGLLYVGSKDGSWHYHEVQITVQYRILGATDWTSVAITHGNETINEIGYTNVITLPSAGNYEFRMKRDTPLWSSPTRDSVQWQAMRSKLSKRPGSYKNITTLGVTIRTGNRLASQSDRRVSVVANRLYDGYTSRSISGALNHLLADTGAQVDTDAISALETNYWTPRGETFDFSADTDSTSMLDIMQKIATAGMGYFHLSDGLATVGREGIKSWSGVISPQETTEELTTSFKAPSSDDYDGVDVTFISSTTWAEETVQCRTSDNPTPTKVEAYKLDGVVTQDRAYRIGMRRLMKYTYQRLSFSLSTELDALCYRFGDRLILTDDIPGSNTISCLVTDMSYTSDLIIIGVSEPLDWTFTNPRIVIRYQDGSASALLTPTQIDDFTFSIPYSTDIAPEAWEMSMGAIEPPRVIFCSSESVGYDSLISEIAPESDGTCQVTATAYDERFYQHDDDTYPGDVS
;
A
#
# COMPACT_ATOMS: atom_id res chain seq x y z
N MET A 1 -13.24 42.96 29.41
CA MET A 1 -14.16 42.96 28.25
C MET A 1 -13.40 42.35 27.08
N THR A 2 -14.10 41.55 26.28
CA THR A 2 -13.54 40.29 25.77
C THR A 2 -13.74 40.10 24.28
N ILE A 3 -12.81 39.38 23.64
CA ILE A 3 -12.96 38.86 22.28
C ILE A 3 -13.80 37.59 22.36
N ARG A 4 -14.94 37.57 21.68
CA ARG A 4 -15.92 36.48 21.72
C ARG A 4 -15.96 35.72 20.40
N ILE A 5 -15.75 34.41 20.47
CA ILE A 5 -15.65 33.55 19.28
C ILE A 5 -16.94 32.76 19.14
N TYR A 6 -17.58 32.82 17.98
CA TYR A 6 -18.86 32.15 17.73
C TYR A 6 -18.73 31.00 16.73
N PRO A 7 -19.51 29.92 16.89
CA PRO A 7 -19.45 28.75 15.99
C PRO A 7 -20.02 29.07 14.61
N SER A 8 -20.90 30.07 14.52
CA SER A 8 -21.49 30.55 13.27
C SER A 8 -22.10 31.95 13.50
N ARG A 9 -22.66 32.55 12.45
CA ARG A 9 -23.44 33.80 12.56
C ARG A 9 -24.89 33.59 13.05
N LEU A 10 -25.28 32.35 13.37
CA LEU A 10 -26.59 32.07 13.96
C LEU A 10 -26.63 32.53 15.43
N PRO A 11 -27.80 32.89 15.97
CA PRO A 11 -27.94 33.24 17.39
C PRO A 11 -27.49 32.08 18.30
N GLY A 12 -26.60 32.36 19.24
CA GLY A 12 -26.08 31.39 20.21
C GLY A 12 -25.05 32.02 21.16
N GLU A 13 -24.63 31.27 22.16
CA GLU A 13 -23.55 31.66 23.08
C GLU A 13 -22.17 31.56 22.38
N PRO A 14 -21.18 32.38 22.76
CA PRO A 14 -19.82 32.26 22.23
C PRO A 14 -19.20 30.93 22.70
N LEU A 15 -18.43 30.28 21.81
CA LEU A 15 -17.63 29.11 22.14
C LEU A 15 -16.54 29.47 23.15
N GLU A 16 -15.93 30.65 22.97
CA GLU A 16 -14.84 31.12 23.82
C GLU A 16 -14.89 32.63 23.99
N THR A 17 -14.32 33.08 25.10
CA THR A 17 -14.28 34.48 25.52
C THR A 17 -12.89 34.78 26.08
N HIS A 18 -12.12 35.61 25.39
CA HIS A 18 -10.73 35.96 25.76
C HIS A 18 -10.63 37.39 26.26
N GLU A 19 -9.96 37.62 27.38
CA GLU A 19 -9.64 38.98 27.83
C GLU A 19 -8.47 39.55 27.01
N HIS A 20 -8.49 40.85 26.72
CA HIS A 20 -7.38 41.52 26.04
C HIS A 20 -7.14 42.93 26.56
N GLY A 21 -5.87 43.35 26.50
CA GLY A 21 -5.45 44.73 26.72
C GLY A 21 -5.56 45.59 25.45
N ASP A 22 -4.85 46.72 25.44
CA ASP A 22 -4.68 47.59 24.28
C ASP A 22 -3.76 46.90 23.24
N THR A 23 -4.31 46.43 22.12
CA THR A 23 -3.57 45.66 21.09
C THR A 23 -4.16 45.84 19.69
N THR A 24 -3.57 45.19 18.68
CA THR A 24 -4.18 45.07 17.33
C THR A 24 -4.70 43.65 17.12
N ILE A 25 -5.64 43.45 16.18
CA ILE A 25 -6.11 42.10 15.83
C ILE A 25 -4.95 41.21 15.39
N HIS A 26 -4.02 41.75 14.60
CA HIS A 26 -2.82 41.02 14.15
C HIS A 26 -1.95 40.55 15.31
N GLN A 27 -1.64 41.45 16.25
CA GLN A 27 -0.79 41.12 17.39
C GLN A 27 -1.47 40.12 18.32
N TRP A 28 -2.78 40.28 18.57
CA TRP A 28 -3.55 39.32 19.35
C TRP A 28 -3.55 37.93 18.69
N MET A 29 -3.73 37.84 17.36
CA MET A 29 -3.64 36.58 16.62
C MET A 29 -2.24 35.96 16.68
N ALA A 30 -1.17 36.76 16.54
CA ALA A 30 0.21 36.25 16.60
C ALA A 30 0.59 35.69 17.99
N GLU A 31 0.04 36.27 19.05
CA GLU A 31 0.30 35.84 20.43
C GLU A 31 -0.54 34.61 20.83
N ASN A 32 -1.76 34.47 20.30
CA ASN A 32 -2.72 33.45 20.74
C ASN A 32 -2.94 32.29 19.75
N VAL A 33 -2.47 32.39 18.50
CA VAL A 33 -2.74 31.41 17.43
C VAL A 33 -1.42 30.88 16.85
N SER A 34 -1.07 29.63 17.20
CA SER A 34 0.15 29.00 16.69
C SER A 34 0.08 28.80 15.16
N GLY A 35 1.14 29.18 14.44
CA GLY A 35 1.18 29.10 12.97
C GLY A 35 0.46 30.23 12.22
N TYR A 36 -0.03 31.26 12.91
CA TYR A 36 -0.55 32.47 12.27
C TYR A 36 0.56 33.24 11.54
N GLY A 37 0.30 33.58 10.28
CA GLY A 37 1.10 34.47 9.46
C GLY A 37 0.19 35.47 8.74
N PRO A 38 0.60 36.74 8.58
CA PRO A 38 -0.24 37.79 7.98
C PRO A 38 -0.62 37.49 6.53
N ASP A 39 0.23 36.77 5.80
CA ASP A 39 0.04 36.42 4.38
C ASP A 39 -0.73 35.10 4.17
N ASN A 40 -1.08 34.40 5.25
CA ASN A 40 -1.83 33.14 5.15
C ASN A 40 -3.31 33.42 4.81
N PRO A 41 -3.99 32.53 4.05
CA PRO A 41 -5.43 32.63 3.83
C PRO A 41 -6.17 32.61 5.16
N GLN A 42 -6.75 33.74 5.56
CA GLN A 42 -7.48 33.84 6.81
C GLN A 42 -8.83 33.13 6.70
N ARG A 43 -9.17 32.35 7.72
CA ARG A 43 -10.39 31.52 7.74
C ARG A 43 -11.47 32.05 8.68
N VAL A 44 -11.23 33.20 9.31
CA VAL A 44 -12.13 33.87 10.25
C VAL A 44 -12.36 35.33 9.86
N ILE A 45 -13.47 35.89 10.32
CA ILE A 45 -13.88 37.28 10.18
C ILE A 45 -13.95 37.89 11.58
N PHE A 46 -13.16 38.94 11.81
CA PHE A 46 -13.30 39.78 12.99
C PHE A 46 -14.35 40.85 12.73
N GLU A 47 -15.33 40.97 13.62
CA GLU A 47 -16.27 42.09 13.70
C GLU A 47 -15.95 42.92 14.93
N VAL A 48 -15.51 44.15 14.71
CA VAL A 48 -15.22 45.13 15.76
C VAL A 48 -16.35 46.15 15.76
N ASN A 49 -17.04 46.30 16.90
CA ASN A 49 -18.23 47.14 17.04
C ASN A 49 -19.27 46.90 15.92
N ARG A 50 -19.52 45.63 15.60
CA ARG A 50 -20.44 45.15 14.54
C ARG A 50 -20.01 45.50 13.10
N ARG A 51 -18.75 45.85 12.88
CA ARG A 51 -18.18 46.08 11.55
C ARG A 51 -17.11 45.04 11.26
N ALA A 52 -17.28 44.30 10.16
CA ALA A 52 -16.28 43.33 9.71
C ALA A 52 -14.98 44.05 9.29
N VAL A 53 -13.85 43.56 9.79
CA VAL A 53 -12.51 44.04 9.48
C VAL A 53 -11.85 43.04 8.52
N PRO A 54 -11.49 43.45 7.30
CA PRO A 54 -10.85 42.56 6.33
C PRO A 54 -9.43 42.17 6.81
N PRO A 55 -8.95 40.95 6.48
CA PRO A 55 -7.62 40.46 6.86
C PRO A 55 -6.46 41.43 6.65
N GLY A 56 -6.43 42.13 5.52
CA GLY A 56 -5.37 43.10 5.19
C GLY A 56 -5.33 44.33 6.10
N GLU A 57 -6.37 44.56 6.90
CA GLU A 57 -6.46 45.69 7.85
C GLU A 57 -6.23 45.26 9.31
N TRP A 58 -6.01 43.96 9.60
CA TRP A 58 -5.85 43.47 10.98
C TRP A 58 -4.64 44.06 11.71
N ALA A 59 -3.56 44.38 10.98
CA ALA A 59 -2.39 45.04 11.54
C ALA A 59 -2.62 46.53 11.86
N LEU A 60 -3.65 47.14 11.26
CA LEU A 60 -4.00 48.56 11.44
C LEU A 60 -5.21 48.74 12.37
N CYS A 61 -5.96 47.67 12.65
CA CYS A 61 -7.14 47.70 13.49
C CYS A 61 -6.75 47.58 14.97
N TYR A 62 -6.73 48.72 15.65
CA TYR A 62 -6.49 48.82 17.08
C TYR A 62 -7.77 48.52 17.88
N ILE A 63 -7.66 47.61 18.85
CA ILE A 63 -8.74 47.22 19.77
C ILE A 63 -8.34 47.58 21.20
N ARG A 64 -9.30 48.10 21.97
CA ARG A 64 -9.14 48.48 23.37
C ARG A 64 -10.03 47.61 24.25
N PRO A 65 -9.76 47.50 25.57
CA PRO A 65 -10.57 46.71 26.47
C PRO A 65 -12.07 47.02 26.42
N ASP A 66 -12.50 48.24 26.06
CA ASP A 66 -13.92 48.63 25.94
C ASP A 66 -14.56 48.29 24.57
N THR A 67 -13.80 47.70 23.66
CA THR A 67 -14.23 47.42 22.27
C THR A 67 -14.97 46.09 22.18
N ASP A 68 -16.16 46.06 21.54
CA ASP A 68 -16.88 44.81 21.28
C ASP A 68 -16.25 44.07 20.08
N VAL A 69 -15.55 42.97 20.34
CA VAL A 69 -14.92 42.16 19.29
C VAL A 69 -15.56 40.78 19.22
N LYS A 70 -16.05 40.41 18.04
CA LYS A 70 -16.66 39.11 17.74
C LYS A 70 -15.95 38.43 16.58
N VAL A 71 -15.76 37.13 16.66
CA VAL A 71 -15.08 36.35 15.63
C VAL A 71 -16.04 35.30 15.07
N TYR A 72 -16.12 35.21 13.74
CA TYR A 72 -16.99 34.28 13.02
C TYR A 72 -16.22 33.53 11.93
N PRO A 73 -16.61 32.30 11.55
CA PRO A 73 -16.06 31.64 10.38
C PRO A 73 -16.51 32.32 9.07
N ILE A 74 -15.71 32.21 8.01
CA ILE A 74 -16.09 32.67 6.66
C ILE A 74 -17.18 31.73 6.10
N PRO A 75 -18.31 32.25 5.57
CA PRO A 75 -19.36 31.43 4.96
C PRO A 75 -18.84 30.68 3.71
N GLY A 76 -18.97 29.34 3.68
CA GLY A 76 -18.64 28.51 2.50
C GLY A 76 -17.48 27.52 2.68
N ALA A 77 -16.83 27.45 3.84
CA ALA A 77 -15.84 26.41 4.16
C ALA A 77 -16.53 25.08 4.56
N ASP A 78 -15.95 23.95 4.15
CA ASP A 78 -16.39 22.60 4.56
C ASP A 78 -16.40 22.51 6.11
N PRO A 79 -17.44 21.92 6.74
CA PRO A 79 -17.50 21.67 8.19
C PRO A 79 -16.21 21.04 8.78
N VAL A 80 -15.50 20.21 8.01
CA VAL A 80 -14.22 19.61 8.39
C VAL A 80 -13.11 20.64 8.49
N THR A 81 -13.12 21.65 7.61
CA THR A 81 -12.11 22.73 7.59
C THR A 81 -12.32 23.71 8.75
N TRP A 82 -13.57 23.87 9.20
CA TRP A 82 -13.90 24.66 10.39
C TRP A 82 -13.42 23.98 11.67
N ALA A 83 -13.58 22.66 11.82
CA ALA A 83 -13.08 21.93 12.99
C ALA A 83 -11.57 22.11 13.21
N VAL A 84 -10.80 22.17 12.12
CA VAL A 84 -9.34 22.43 12.15
C VAL A 84 -9.01 23.87 12.55
N VAL A 85 -9.79 24.86 12.11
CA VAL A 85 -9.57 26.28 12.48
C VAL A 85 -10.01 26.57 13.91
N ALA A 86 -11.09 25.94 14.34
CA ALA A 86 -11.55 25.96 15.72
C ALA A 86 -10.49 25.36 16.65
N ALA A 87 -9.80 24.28 16.25
CA ALA A 87 -8.74 23.64 17.03
C ALA A 87 -7.49 24.50 17.26
N VAL A 88 -7.20 25.51 16.43
CA VAL A 88 -6.06 26.42 16.65
C VAL A 88 -6.38 27.50 17.69
N VAL A 89 -7.65 27.72 18.01
CA VAL A 89 -8.08 28.75 18.98
C VAL A 89 -8.68 28.13 20.24
N ILE A 90 -9.25 26.91 20.15
CA ILE A 90 -9.98 26.30 21.26
C ILE A 90 -9.03 25.62 22.27
N SER A 91 -9.03 26.10 23.51
CA SER A 91 -8.29 25.46 24.61
C SER A 91 -9.16 24.70 25.62
N VAL A 92 -10.51 24.73 25.58
CA VAL A 92 -11.32 23.95 26.54
C VAL A 92 -12.69 23.44 25.98
N ALA A 93 -12.92 22.13 26.14
CA ALA A 93 -14.19 21.38 26.32
C ALA A 93 -15.17 21.06 25.15
N SER A 94 -14.96 19.88 24.55
CA SER A 94 -15.82 18.67 24.56
C SER A 94 -17.31 18.64 24.14
N ALA A 95 -18.03 19.74 23.88
CA ALA A 95 -19.50 19.61 23.67
C ALA A 95 -19.98 19.48 22.21
N ALA A 96 -19.19 19.89 21.20
CA ALA A 96 -19.68 19.95 19.80
C ALA A 96 -19.36 18.70 18.96
N TYR A 97 -18.50 17.81 19.45
CA TYR A 97 -18.03 16.63 18.70
C TYR A 97 -19.05 15.47 18.64
N SER A 98 -19.97 15.41 19.60
CA SER A 98 -20.98 14.35 19.71
C SER A 98 -22.06 14.43 18.64
N ILE A 99 -22.39 15.62 18.13
CA ILE A 99 -23.41 15.81 17.08
C ILE A 99 -22.85 15.47 15.68
N VAL A 100 -21.54 15.58 15.47
CA VAL A 100 -20.89 15.22 14.19
C VAL A 100 -20.52 13.73 14.15
N MET A 101 -20.11 13.12 15.27
CA MET A 101 -19.81 11.68 15.36
C MET A 101 -21.06 10.79 15.14
N MET A 102 -22.25 11.20 15.57
CA MET A 102 -23.49 10.45 15.27
C MET A 102 -23.89 10.47 13.79
N SER A 103 -23.40 11.45 13.00
CA SER A 103 -23.63 11.48 11.55
C SER A 103 -22.66 10.60 10.74
N LYS A 104 -21.56 10.15 11.36
CA LYS A 104 -20.56 9.25 10.76
C LYS A 104 -20.79 7.77 11.09
N LEU A 105 -21.62 7.44 12.07
CA LEU A 105 -22.03 6.07 12.38
C LEU A 105 -23.17 5.52 11.48
N GLY A 106 -23.59 6.25 10.45
CA GLY A 106 -24.76 5.89 9.62
C GLY A 106 -24.59 6.05 8.10
N LYS A 107 -23.36 6.06 7.56
CA LYS A 107 -23.13 6.10 6.10
C LYS A 107 -22.38 4.86 5.63
N GLY A 108 -23.09 4.08 4.82
CA GLY A 108 -22.65 2.80 4.29
C GLY A 108 -21.30 2.84 3.59
N ALA A 109 -20.64 1.68 3.63
CA ALA A 109 -19.45 1.36 2.86
C ALA A 109 -19.59 1.86 1.42
N SER A 110 -18.82 2.89 1.09
CA SER A 110 -18.62 3.33 -0.28
C SER A 110 -17.41 2.57 -0.81
N THR A 111 -17.67 1.77 -1.83
CA THR A 111 -16.70 1.04 -2.62
C THR A 111 -15.73 2.02 -3.28
N ALA A 112 -14.47 2.00 -2.85
CA ALA A 112 -13.35 2.62 -3.53
C ALA A 112 -12.28 1.54 -3.78
N THR A 113 -11.78 1.56 -5.00
CA THR A 113 -10.97 0.56 -5.70
C THR A 113 -9.60 0.33 -5.05
N GLY A 114 -9.20 -0.95 -4.97
CA GLY A 114 -7.81 -1.38 -5.13
C GLY A 114 -6.77 -0.86 -4.14
N ASP A 115 -6.97 -1.10 -2.84
CA ASP A 115 -5.84 -1.29 -1.94
C ASP A 115 -6.06 -2.55 -1.09
N GLN A 116 -4.97 -3.22 -0.77
CA GLN A 116 -4.86 -4.62 -0.35
C GLN A 116 -5.96 -5.18 0.56
N LEU A 117 -6.33 -6.44 0.30
CA LEU A 117 -7.21 -7.31 1.11
C LEU A 117 -7.24 -6.95 2.62
N ASN A 118 -8.35 -6.34 3.02
CA ASN A 118 -8.85 -6.05 4.37
C ASN A 118 -8.04 -6.71 5.53
N LEU A 119 -6.97 -6.03 5.96
CA LEU A 119 -6.34 -6.24 7.25
C LEU A 119 -7.27 -5.70 8.33
N ASN A 120 -7.41 -6.37 9.48
CA ASN A 120 -8.09 -5.76 10.63
C ASN A 120 -7.36 -4.45 10.98
N PRO A 121 -7.95 -3.25 10.75
CA PRO A 121 -7.24 -1.98 10.85
C PRO A 121 -6.65 -1.75 12.25
N ALA A 122 -7.26 -2.36 13.28
CA ALA A 122 -6.82 -2.27 14.67
C ALA A 122 -5.47 -2.98 14.96
N GLN A 123 -5.01 -3.85 14.06
CA GLN A 123 -3.80 -4.67 14.27
C GLN A 123 -2.75 -4.49 13.15
N ALA A 124 -2.88 -3.41 12.39
CA ALA A 124 -1.93 -3.02 11.36
C ALA A 124 -1.22 -1.74 11.77
N ASN A 125 0.06 -1.60 11.39
CA ASN A 125 0.74 -0.32 11.47
C ASN A 125 0.06 0.64 10.49
N THR A 126 -0.27 1.86 10.93
CA THR A 126 -0.93 2.87 10.11
C THR A 126 -0.33 4.24 10.36
N ALA A 127 -0.49 5.17 9.41
CA ALA A 127 -0.15 6.56 9.62
C ALA A 127 -1.38 7.28 10.23
N LYS A 128 -1.22 7.89 11.40
CA LYS A 128 -2.27 8.64 12.10
C LYS A 128 -2.02 10.15 11.99
N LEU A 129 -2.35 10.72 10.83
CA LEU A 129 -2.09 12.14 10.54
C LEU A 129 -3.10 13.03 11.28
N GLY A 130 -2.59 13.94 12.11
CA GLY A 130 -3.42 14.90 12.87
C GLY A 130 -3.90 14.38 14.23
N ASP A 131 -3.77 13.09 14.49
CA ASP A 131 -4.07 12.50 15.79
C ASP A 131 -2.92 12.78 16.79
N PRO A 132 -3.19 12.77 18.11
CA PRO A 132 -2.15 12.86 19.12
C PRO A 132 -1.13 11.74 19.00
N ILE A 133 0.13 12.06 19.28
CA ILE A 133 1.17 11.03 19.41
C ILE A 133 0.90 10.26 20.70
N ARG A 134 0.82 8.94 20.58
CA ARG A 134 0.54 8.04 21.70
C ARG A 134 1.47 8.28 22.90
N GLU A 135 0.88 8.29 24.09
CA GLU A 135 1.60 8.16 25.36
C GLU A 135 1.24 6.84 26.03
N ILE A 136 2.26 6.06 26.38
CA ILE A 136 2.09 4.75 27.04
C ILE A 136 2.47 4.89 28.51
N PHE A 137 1.61 4.36 29.37
CA PHE A 137 1.80 4.20 30.81
C PHE A 137 2.04 2.73 31.12
N GLY A 138 2.98 2.47 32.01
CA GLY A 138 3.37 1.11 32.39
C GLY A 138 3.82 0.27 31.19
N GLN A 139 3.39 -0.99 31.14
CA GLN A 139 3.69 -1.95 30.09
C GLN A 139 2.46 -2.16 29.21
N TYR A 140 2.56 -1.87 27.92
CA TYR A 140 1.43 -2.01 27.01
C TYR A 140 1.84 -2.48 25.61
N ARG A 141 1.02 -3.33 24.97
CA ARG A 141 1.20 -3.72 23.57
C ARG A 141 0.60 -2.68 22.64
N VAL A 142 1.41 -2.23 21.71
CA VAL A 142 0.99 -1.26 20.69
C VAL A 142 1.38 -1.72 19.29
N TYR A 143 0.67 -1.20 18.29
CA TYR A 143 1.10 -1.22 16.90
C TYR A 143 1.65 0.18 16.60
N PRO A 144 2.99 0.33 16.50
CA PRO A 144 3.61 1.62 16.23
C PRO A 144 3.10 2.28 14.95
N ASP A 145 3.02 3.61 14.95
CA ASP A 145 2.46 4.37 13.84
C ASP A 145 3.55 4.70 12.81
N TYR A 146 3.23 4.74 11.51
CA TYR A 146 4.21 5.11 10.48
C TYR A 146 4.59 6.59 10.57
N LEU A 147 5.90 6.88 10.66
CA LEU A 147 6.43 8.25 10.57
C LEU A 147 6.71 8.67 9.12
N VAL A 148 7.07 7.72 8.27
CA VAL A 148 7.25 7.87 6.82
C VAL A 148 6.64 6.65 6.12
N GLN A 149 6.39 6.76 4.81
CA GLN A 149 5.85 5.66 4.04
C GLN A 149 6.82 4.46 4.07
N PRO A 150 6.33 3.23 4.29
CA PRO A 150 7.17 2.05 4.17
C PRO A 150 7.62 1.84 2.72
N VAL A 151 8.86 1.40 2.54
CA VAL A 151 9.46 1.23 1.21
C VAL A 151 9.95 -0.19 1.02
N SER A 152 9.64 -0.79 -0.12
CA SER A 152 10.07 -2.16 -0.43
C SER A 152 11.00 -2.21 -1.64
N ARG A 153 12.15 -2.86 -1.49
CA ARG A 153 13.23 -2.91 -2.49
C ARG A 153 13.67 -4.34 -2.75
N PHE A 154 14.09 -4.63 -3.98
CA PHE A 154 14.82 -5.85 -4.27
C PHE A 154 16.27 -5.72 -3.81
N ASP A 155 16.85 -6.80 -3.29
CA ASP A 155 18.26 -6.83 -2.91
C ASP A 155 19.15 -6.71 -4.14
N THR A 156 20.17 -5.86 -4.05
CA THR A 156 21.12 -5.63 -5.15
C THR A 156 21.96 -6.86 -5.49
N SER A 157 22.20 -7.74 -4.51
CA SER A 157 22.98 -8.98 -4.65
C SER A 157 22.15 -10.23 -4.94
N ASP A 158 20.87 -10.24 -4.57
CA ASP A 158 19.95 -11.36 -4.86
C ASP A 158 18.55 -10.85 -5.26
N PRO A 159 18.23 -10.83 -6.57
CA PRO A 159 16.99 -10.25 -7.06
C PRO A 159 15.73 -11.06 -6.69
N GLN A 160 15.86 -12.23 -6.04
CA GLN A 160 14.72 -12.96 -5.45
C GLN A 160 14.35 -12.45 -4.04
N ILE A 161 15.19 -11.60 -3.44
CA ILE A 161 14.98 -11.08 -2.09
C ILE A 161 14.31 -9.72 -2.18
N TYR A 162 13.12 -9.61 -1.59
CA TYR A 162 12.41 -8.36 -1.44
C TYR A 162 12.44 -7.94 0.04
N ARG A 163 12.84 -6.71 0.35
CA ARG A 163 12.88 -6.18 1.73
C ARG A 163 12.01 -4.96 1.85
N THR A 164 11.21 -4.94 2.91
CA THR A 164 10.41 -3.79 3.32
C THR A 164 11.07 -3.11 4.50
N GLU A 165 11.29 -1.81 4.35
CA GLU A 165 11.82 -0.89 5.33
C GLU A 165 10.70 -0.04 5.91
N MET A 166 10.69 0.09 7.23
CA MET A 166 9.68 0.82 7.99
C MET A 166 10.36 1.69 9.02
N PHE A 167 9.78 2.86 9.28
CA PHE A 167 10.20 3.72 10.37
C PHE A 167 8.98 4.20 11.15
N LEU A 168 8.97 3.83 12.43
CA LEU A 168 7.77 3.77 13.25
C LEU A 168 7.91 4.62 14.51
N SER A 169 6.80 5.22 14.95
CA SER A 169 6.65 5.89 16.24
C SER A 169 6.07 4.93 17.27
N ILE A 170 6.82 4.64 18.34
CA ILE A 170 6.31 3.82 19.44
C ILE A 170 5.40 4.65 20.35
N GLY A 171 5.87 5.86 20.71
CA GLY A 171 5.17 6.81 21.56
C GLY A 171 6.11 7.87 22.14
N VAL A 172 5.52 8.78 22.92
CA VAL A 172 6.24 9.86 23.62
C VAL A 172 7.08 9.30 24.76
N GLY A 173 8.33 9.77 24.90
CA GLY A 173 9.33 9.54 25.95
C GLY A 173 10.07 8.19 25.88
N ASN A 174 10.71 7.78 26.98
CA ASN A 174 11.61 6.61 27.03
C ASN A 174 10.87 5.29 27.31
N PHE A 175 11.37 4.21 26.69
CA PHE A 175 10.85 2.85 26.88
C PHE A 175 11.98 1.83 27.06
N SER A 176 11.74 0.85 27.91
CA SER A 176 12.51 -0.39 27.97
C SER A 176 11.81 -1.44 27.10
N ILE A 177 12.48 -1.89 26.04
CA ILE A 177 11.96 -2.85 25.07
C ILE A 177 13.01 -3.93 24.85
N SER A 178 12.63 -5.20 25.01
CA SER A 178 13.48 -6.32 24.65
C SER A 178 13.20 -6.80 23.22
N SER A 179 14.14 -7.53 22.60
CA SER A 179 13.93 -8.08 21.26
C SER A 179 12.78 -9.09 21.20
N ALA A 180 12.42 -9.74 22.31
CA ALA A 180 11.28 -10.66 22.38
C ALA A 180 9.92 -9.94 22.38
N ASP A 181 9.92 -8.65 22.76
CA ASP A 181 8.73 -7.80 22.84
C ASP A 181 8.35 -7.18 21.50
N ILE A 182 9.27 -7.20 20.52
CA ILE A 182 9.02 -6.78 19.14
C ILE A 182 8.59 -8.03 18.36
N LYS A 183 7.37 -7.99 17.81
CA LYS A 183 6.77 -9.11 17.07
C LYS A 183 6.33 -8.68 15.69
N ILE A 184 6.52 -9.54 14.70
CA ILE A 184 5.94 -9.43 13.36
C ILE A 184 4.79 -10.45 13.30
N GLY A 185 3.57 -9.95 13.22
CA GLY A 185 2.37 -10.73 13.54
C GLY A 185 2.39 -11.15 15.01
N ASN A 186 2.49 -12.46 15.27
CA ASN A 186 2.62 -13.02 16.62
C ASN A 186 3.99 -13.62 16.91
N THR A 187 4.92 -13.55 15.96
CA THR A 187 6.26 -14.17 16.05
C THR A 187 7.29 -13.12 16.50
N PRO A 188 8.10 -13.39 17.53
CA PRO A 188 9.20 -12.50 17.93
C PRO A 188 10.17 -12.21 16.78
N ILE A 189 10.64 -10.96 16.67
CA ILE A 189 11.54 -10.53 15.57
C ILE A 189 12.84 -11.33 15.55
N SER A 190 13.32 -11.77 16.72
CA SER A 190 14.53 -12.60 16.84
C SER A 190 14.41 -13.97 16.17
N SER A 191 13.19 -14.48 15.96
CA SER A 191 12.97 -15.78 15.30
C SER A 191 13.24 -15.72 13.79
N PHE A 192 13.35 -14.53 13.20
CA PHE A 192 13.61 -14.34 11.78
C PHE A 192 15.11 -14.27 11.45
N GLY A 193 16.00 -14.21 12.44
CA GLY A 193 17.45 -14.10 12.21
C GLY A 193 17.79 -12.91 11.31
N ASP A 194 18.59 -13.12 10.28
CA ASP A 194 18.99 -12.07 9.33
C ASP A 194 17.86 -11.61 8.39
N ASP A 195 16.73 -12.32 8.36
CA ASP A 195 15.56 -11.93 7.55
C ASP A 195 14.80 -10.73 8.15
N ALA A 196 15.04 -10.36 9.42
CA ALA A 196 14.49 -9.14 10.01
C ALA A 196 15.50 -8.44 10.93
N THR A 197 15.68 -7.15 10.74
CA THR A 197 16.57 -6.33 11.59
C THR A 197 15.82 -5.12 12.12
N PHE A 198 16.23 -4.63 13.29
CA PHE A 198 15.63 -3.45 13.89
C PHE A 198 16.67 -2.57 14.58
N THR A 199 16.33 -1.30 14.75
CA THR A 199 17.10 -0.34 15.53
C THR A 199 16.14 0.54 16.32
N LEU A 200 16.36 0.60 17.63
CA LEU A 200 15.61 1.46 18.54
C LEU A 200 16.37 2.78 18.72
N TYR A 201 15.65 3.88 18.60
CA TYR A 201 16.16 5.22 18.77
C TYR A 201 15.47 5.87 19.96
N ALA A 202 16.25 6.27 20.96
CA ALA A 202 15.76 7.02 22.09
C ALA A 202 15.21 8.41 21.65
N PRO A 203 14.39 9.07 22.48
CA PRO A 203 13.91 10.41 22.22
C PRO A 203 15.02 11.40 21.87
N GLY A 204 14.88 12.07 20.72
CA GLY A 204 15.86 13.05 20.23
C GLY A 204 17.16 12.46 19.65
N ALA A 205 17.27 11.13 19.52
CA ALA A 205 18.40 10.52 18.84
C ALA A 205 18.47 10.95 17.36
N ASP A 206 19.70 11.04 16.83
CA ASP A 206 19.94 11.33 15.42
C ASP A 206 19.62 10.11 14.55
N VAL A 207 18.75 10.31 13.57
CA VAL A 207 18.25 9.29 12.62
C VAL A 207 18.60 9.67 11.18
N SER A 208 19.37 10.74 10.97
CA SER A 208 19.78 11.20 9.63
C SER A 208 20.61 10.15 8.88
N GLY A 209 21.38 9.32 9.59
CA GLY A 209 22.15 8.22 9.00
C GLY A 209 21.36 6.96 8.66
N ASP A 210 20.08 6.85 9.04
CA ASP A 210 19.23 5.70 8.76
C ASP A 210 18.36 5.95 7.53
N SER A 211 18.53 5.12 6.49
CA SER A 211 17.77 5.20 5.24
C SER A 211 16.29 4.89 5.44
N ARG A 212 15.93 4.13 6.48
CA ARG A 212 14.51 3.82 6.78
C ARG A 212 13.74 5.06 7.18
N ALA A 213 14.43 6.06 7.74
CA ALA A 213 13.86 7.36 8.08
C ALA A 213 13.85 8.33 6.88
N ASP A 214 14.33 7.94 5.70
CA ASP A 214 14.16 8.75 4.48
C ASP A 214 12.69 8.81 4.08
N ASN A 215 12.23 10.01 3.69
CA ASN A 215 10.86 10.21 3.26
C ASN A 215 10.74 9.93 1.75
N TRP A 216 10.20 8.77 1.41
CA TRP A 216 9.95 8.37 0.03
C TRP A 216 8.48 8.56 -0.33
N TYR A 217 8.24 9.14 -1.50
CA TYR A 217 6.91 9.23 -2.08
C TYR A 217 6.75 8.18 -3.19
N ASN A 218 5.76 7.31 -3.06
CA ASN A 218 5.36 6.40 -4.13
C ASN A 218 4.41 7.11 -5.11
N SER A 219 4.74 7.10 -6.40
CA SER A 219 3.86 7.66 -7.44
C SER A 219 2.58 6.84 -7.57
N THR A 220 1.42 7.51 -7.61
CA THR A 220 0.11 6.87 -7.71
C THR A 220 -0.19 6.27 -9.09
N GLU A 221 0.52 6.74 -10.12
CA GLU A 221 0.33 6.30 -11.51
C GLU A 221 1.08 5.00 -11.84
N VAL A 222 1.98 4.56 -10.96
CA VAL A 222 2.83 3.38 -11.18
C VAL A 222 2.59 2.37 -10.07
N GLY A 223 1.91 1.28 -10.41
CA GLY A 223 1.58 0.22 -9.46
C GLY A 223 0.85 -0.95 -10.11
N GLY A 224 0.28 -1.82 -9.27
CA GLY A 224 -0.53 -2.95 -9.75
C GLY A 224 -1.76 -2.49 -10.52
N THR A 225 -2.10 -3.21 -11.58
CA THR A 225 -3.24 -2.85 -12.45
C THR A 225 -4.51 -3.60 -12.09
N THR A 226 -5.67 -3.06 -12.49
CA THR A 226 -6.98 -3.73 -12.34
C THR A 226 -7.03 -5.11 -13.01
N SER A 227 -6.08 -5.40 -13.91
CA SER A 227 -5.90 -6.67 -14.60
C SER A 227 -5.17 -7.74 -13.77
N GLY A 228 -4.83 -7.45 -12.50
CA GLY A 228 -4.20 -8.39 -11.58
C GLY A 228 -2.69 -8.56 -11.74
N THR A 229 -2.02 -7.67 -12.49
CA THR A 229 -0.56 -7.64 -12.60
C THR A 229 0.06 -6.88 -11.42
N SER A 230 1.25 -7.29 -11.01
CA SER A 230 2.01 -6.65 -9.91
C SER A 230 2.55 -5.26 -10.27
N GLY A 231 2.53 -4.89 -11.56
CA GLY A 231 2.95 -3.59 -12.09
C GLY A 231 2.40 -3.34 -13.50
N LEU A 232 2.79 -2.22 -14.10
CA LEU A 232 2.45 -1.89 -15.49
C LEU A 232 3.28 -2.73 -16.47
N ASP A 233 2.62 -3.44 -17.39
CA ASP A 233 3.29 -4.39 -18.31
C ASP A 233 3.95 -3.68 -19.50
N LEU A 234 5.27 -3.81 -19.59
CA LEU A 234 6.08 -3.22 -20.65
C LEU A 234 5.98 -3.98 -21.98
N ALA A 235 5.30 -5.12 -22.04
CA ALA A 235 5.10 -5.85 -23.30
C ALA A 235 4.47 -4.96 -24.39
N SER A 236 3.51 -4.11 -24.02
CA SER A 236 2.86 -3.16 -24.93
C SER A 236 3.81 -2.11 -25.53
N THR A 237 4.93 -1.84 -24.86
CA THR A 237 5.96 -0.89 -25.29
C THR A 237 7.10 -1.51 -26.09
N GLY A 238 7.16 -2.84 -26.15
CA GLY A 238 8.17 -3.56 -26.91
C GLY A 238 7.97 -3.41 -28.42
N SER A 239 9.05 -3.48 -29.18
CA SER A 239 8.97 -3.42 -30.64
C SER A 239 8.18 -4.61 -31.18
N ASN A 240 7.05 -4.34 -31.84
CA ASN A 240 6.20 -5.35 -32.48
C ASN A 240 6.60 -5.54 -33.96
N LYS A 241 6.65 -6.80 -34.41
CA LYS A 241 6.72 -7.10 -35.85
C LYS A 241 5.38 -6.76 -36.49
N VAL A 242 5.39 -5.88 -37.47
CA VAL A 242 4.24 -5.51 -38.30
C VAL A 242 4.44 -6.14 -39.68
N SER A 243 3.41 -6.75 -40.25
CA SER A 243 3.42 -7.30 -41.61
C SER A 243 2.42 -6.59 -42.50
N ILE A 244 2.65 -6.65 -43.81
CA ILE A 244 1.66 -6.23 -44.80
C ILE A 244 0.50 -7.23 -44.84
N SER A 245 -0.73 -6.74 -44.94
CA SER A 245 -1.92 -7.50 -45.34
C SER A 245 -2.28 -7.10 -46.77
N ALA A 246 -2.10 -8.00 -47.75
CA ALA A 246 -2.43 -7.79 -49.16
C ALA A 246 -2.68 -9.14 -49.84
N ASP A 247 -3.56 -9.18 -50.85
CA ASP A 247 -3.84 -10.39 -51.63
C ASP A 247 -2.65 -10.80 -52.50
N ALA A 248 -1.90 -9.82 -53.01
CA ALA A 248 -0.68 -10.02 -53.77
C ALA A 248 0.27 -8.82 -53.63
N ILE A 249 1.54 -9.03 -53.99
CA ILE A 249 2.55 -7.97 -54.06
C ILE A 249 3.19 -7.99 -55.44
N THR A 250 3.32 -6.83 -56.08
CA THR A 250 4.16 -6.66 -57.27
C THR A 250 5.46 -5.98 -56.87
N VAL A 251 6.59 -6.61 -57.20
CA VAL A 251 7.92 -6.00 -57.05
C VAL A 251 8.44 -5.59 -58.42
N SER A 252 9.06 -4.42 -58.53
CA SER A 252 9.73 -3.95 -59.76
C SER A 252 10.71 -2.84 -59.45
N GLY A 253 11.97 -3.00 -59.84
CA GLY A 253 13.04 -2.07 -59.51
C GLY A 253 13.15 -1.88 -58.00
N ASN A 254 13.08 -0.64 -57.52
CA ASN A 254 13.15 -0.32 -56.10
C ASN A 254 11.78 -0.33 -55.42
N THR A 255 10.70 -0.70 -56.11
CA THR A 255 9.34 -0.51 -55.62
C THR A 255 8.66 -1.85 -55.30
N ILE A 256 7.93 -1.86 -54.19
CA ILE A 256 7.03 -2.92 -53.74
C ILE A 256 5.63 -2.33 -53.73
N THR A 257 4.72 -2.85 -54.55
CA THR A 257 3.34 -2.37 -54.69
C THR A 257 2.36 -3.41 -54.19
N LEU A 258 1.45 -3.00 -53.30
CA LEU A 258 0.40 -3.85 -52.76
C LEU A 258 -0.79 -3.96 -53.71
N ILE A 259 -1.34 -5.16 -53.84
CA ILE A 259 -2.53 -5.45 -54.64
C ILE A 259 -3.58 -6.11 -53.75
N GLY A 260 -4.77 -5.53 -53.72
CA GLY A 260 -5.95 -6.07 -53.03
C GLY A 260 -7.08 -5.04 -52.98
N GLU A 261 -8.20 -5.39 -52.34
CA GLU A 261 -9.32 -4.48 -52.12
C GLU A 261 -8.90 -3.40 -51.10
N THR A 262 -9.24 -2.15 -51.38
CA THR A 262 -9.02 -0.99 -50.50
C THR A 262 -10.36 -0.54 -49.95
N ALA A 263 -10.44 -0.21 -48.66
CA ALA A 263 -11.63 0.41 -48.09
C ALA A 263 -11.92 1.75 -48.81
N SER A 264 -13.20 1.98 -49.11
CA SER A 264 -13.66 3.30 -49.58
C SER A 264 -13.48 4.33 -48.46
N ASP A 265 -12.96 5.52 -48.80
CA ASP A 265 -12.66 6.68 -47.94
C ASP A 265 -13.80 7.23 -47.03
N ASP A 266 -14.95 6.56 -46.90
CA ASP A 266 -16.17 7.08 -46.26
C ASP A 266 -16.56 6.45 -44.91
N ASP A 267 -15.81 5.48 -44.37
CA ASP A 267 -16.14 4.85 -43.06
C ASP A 267 -15.22 5.31 -41.92
N ASP A 268 -15.67 6.34 -41.20
CA ASP A 268 -15.09 6.92 -39.98
C ASP A 268 -15.43 6.06 -38.72
N ASP A 269 -15.51 4.73 -38.87
CA ASP A 269 -15.79 3.79 -37.78
C ASP A 269 -14.56 2.90 -37.55
N ASP A 270 -14.09 2.89 -36.30
CA ASP A 270 -12.86 2.28 -35.77
C ASP A 270 -12.89 0.73 -35.77
N THR A 271 -13.64 0.14 -36.72
CA THR A 271 -13.82 -1.31 -36.90
C THR A 271 -13.34 -1.80 -38.27
N ALA A 272 -12.39 -1.09 -38.89
CA ALA A 272 -11.70 -1.53 -40.10
C ALA A 272 -11.26 -2.99 -39.94
N ALA A 273 -11.88 -3.87 -40.72
CA ALA A 273 -11.61 -5.29 -40.68
C ALA A 273 -10.12 -5.55 -40.95
N GLU A 274 -9.55 -6.54 -40.25
CA GLU A 274 -8.16 -7.03 -40.35
C GLU A 274 -7.71 -7.48 -41.78
N THR A 275 -8.53 -7.22 -42.80
CA THR A 275 -8.37 -7.70 -44.18
C THR A 275 -8.20 -6.58 -45.22
N ASP A 276 -8.11 -5.31 -44.82
CA ASP A 276 -7.94 -4.20 -45.77
C ASP A 276 -6.49 -4.07 -46.25
N THR A 277 -6.29 -3.83 -47.55
CA THR A 277 -4.96 -3.69 -48.16
C THR A 277 -4.40 -2.31 -47.87
N LYS A 278 -3.53 -2.20 -46.86
CA LYS A 278 -2.88 -0.93 -46.50
C LYS A 278 -1.42 -1.10 -46.10
N VAL A 279 -0.62 -0.06 -46.40
CA VAL A 279 0.72 0.10 -45.81
C VAL A 279 0.54 0.57 -44.36
N PRO A 280 1.22 -0.03 -43.37
CA PRO A 280 1.12 0.41 -41.97
C PRO A 280 1.60 1.84 -41.76
N ASP A 281 0.85 2.67 -41.01
CA ASP A 281 1.21 4.09 -40.74
C ASP A 281 2.58 4.28 -40.08
N SER A 282 3.09 3.25 -39.39
CA SER A 282 4.42 3.25 -38.78
C SER A 282 5.58 3.16 -39.77
N TRP A 283 5.32 2.82 -41.03
CA TRP A 283 6.33 2.62 -42.06
C TRP A 283 6.61 3.92 -42.80
N VAL A 284 7.69 4.59 -42.40
CA VAL A 284 8.13 5.86 -42.95
C VAL A 284 9.53 5.72 -43.56
N SER A 285 9.98 6.74 -44.28
CA SER A 285 11.36 6.82 -44.76
C SER A 285 12.35 6.56 -43.61
N GLY A 286 13.24 5.61 -43.80
CA GLY A 286 14.21 5.14 -42.81
C GLY A 286 13.88 3.80 -42.15
N THR A 287 12.62 3.33 -42.19
CA THR A 287 12.20 2.05 -41.60
C THR A 287 12.87 0.87 -42.31
N VAL A 288 13.39 -0.10 -41.55
CA VAL A 288 13.99 -1.33 -42.10
C VAL A 288 12.94 -2.44 -42.18
N LEU A 289 12.82 -3.03 -43.36
CA LEU A 289 11.93 -4.12 -43.71
C LEU A 289 12.74 -5.40 -43.95
N THR A 290 12.15 -6.55 -43.62
CA THR A 290 12.54 -7.86 -44.12
C THR A 290 11.57 -8.25 -45.24
N VAL A 291 12.11 -8.42 -46.45
CA VAL A 291 11.34 -8.64 -47.69
C VAL A 291 11.73 -9.98 -48.30
N VAL A 292 10.80 -10.93 -48.31
CA VAL A 292 10.97 -12.27 -48.88
C VAL A 292 10.12 -12.38 -50.14
N VAL A 293 10.79 -12.58 -51.28
CA VAL A 293 10.18 -12.50 -52.61
C VAL A 293 10.65 -13.72 -53.41
N PRO A 294 9.93 -14.85 -53.35
CA PRO A 294 10.35 -16.10 -54.00
C PRO A 294 10.47 -15.99 -55.54
N ASP A 295 11.34 -16.82 -56.12
CA ASP A 295 11.39 -17.08 -57.57
C ASP A 295 11.72 -18.57 -57.87
N SER A 296 11.64 -19.00 -59.13
CA SER A 296 11.82 -20.38 -59.57
C SER A 296 13.26 -20.63 -59.98
N PHE A 297 13.88 -21.59 -59.32
CA PHE A 297 15.22 -22.05 -59.63
C PHE A 297 15.21 -23.54 -59.93
N THR A 298 16.06 -23.98 -60.85
CA THR A 298 16.28 -25.41 -61.11
C THR A 298 17.39 -25.91 -60.20
N VAL A 299 17.05 -26.84 -59.32
CA VAL A 299 18.00 -27.45 -58.38
C VAL A 299 18.49 -28.79 -58.94
N ALA A 300 19.80 -29.00 -58.91
CA ALA A 300 20.45 -30.26 -59.26
C ALA A 300 21.37 -30.73 -58.12
N THR A 301 21.55 -32.04 -58.02
CA THR A 301 22.53 -32.64 -57.12
C THR A 301 23.73 -33.11 -57.93
N GLU A 302 24.86 -32.45 -57.74
CA GLU A 302 26.11 -32.74 -58.43
C GLU A 302 27.18 -33.08 -57.39
N SER A 303 27.88 -34.21 -57.56
CA SER A 303 28.96 -34.63 -56.66
C SER A 303 28.61 -34.62 -55.15
N GLY A 304 27.34 -34.85 -54.81
CA GLY A 304 26.86 -34.92 -53.42
C GLY A 304 26.51 -33.59 -52.77
N HIS A 305 26.44 -32.49 -53.54
CA HIS A 305 25.99 -31.18 -53.07
C HIS A 305 24.95 -30.56 -54.01
N THR A 306 24.22 -29.58 -53.50
CA THR A 306 23.21 -28.83 -54.26
C THR A 306 23.88 -27.79 -55.17
N ARG A 307 23.51 -27.77 -56.44
CA ARG A 307 23.79 -26.70 -57.40
C ARG A 307 22.46 -26.13 -57.90
N ILE A 308 22.38 -24.81 -57.99
CA ILE A 308 21.14 -24.09 -58.26
C ILE A 308 21.35 -23.26 -59.53
N TYR A 309 20.48 -23.45 -60.51
CA TYR A 309 20.47 -22.77 -61.80
C TYR A 309 19.28 -21.80 -61.87
N GLY A 310 19.48 -20.61 -62.42
CA GLY A 310 18.42 -19.62 -62.59
C GLY A 310 18.96 -18.20 -62.76
N ASP A 311 18.07 -17.22 -62.70
CA ASP A 311 18.44 -15.82 -62.74
C ASP A 311 18.82 -15.31 -61.34
N PHE A 312 20.08 -14.90 -61.17
CA PHE A 312 20.58 -14.33 -59.92
C PHE A 312 20.84 -12.82 -60.03
N THR A 313 20.25 -12.15 -61.04
CA THR A 313 20.46 -10.71 -61.28
C THR A 313 20.08 -9.86 -60.08
N GLU A 314 18.94 -10.14 -59.43
CA GLU A 314 18.51 -9.43 -58.22
C GLU A 314 19.51 -9.55 -57.07
N LEU A 315 20.11 -10.74 -56.90
CA LEU A 315 21.06 -11.01 -55.83
C LEU A 315 22.42 -10.36 -56.10
N ALA A 316 22.85 -10.26 -57.36
CA ALA A 316 24.19 -9.83 -57.77
C ALA A 316 25.32 -10.62 -57.05
N PRO A 317 25.36 -11.96 -57.17
CA PRO A 317 26.18 -12.80 -56.30
C PRO A 317 27.70 -12.65 -56.54
N TYR A 318 28.47 -12.83 -55.47
CA TYR A 318 29.92 -13.01 -55.49
C TYR A 318 30.34 -14.11 -54.51
N VAL A 319 31.47 -14.77 -54.78
CA VAL A 319 31.98 -15.84 -53.91
C VAL A 319 32.32 -15.27 -52.53
N GLY A 320 31.74 -15.86 -51.48
CA GLY A 320 31.86 -15.38 -50.10
C GLY A 320 30.73 -14.46 -49.63
N MET A 321 29.77 -14.12 -50.49
CA MET A 321 28.59 -13.36 -50.09
C MET A 321 27.73 -14.16 -49.08
N PRO A 322 27.42 -13.60 -47.90
CA PRO A 322 26.46 -14.19 -46.98
C PRO A 322 25.03 -13.97 -47.52
N VAL A 323 24.25 -15.04 -47.58
CA VAL A 323 22.90 -15.06 -48.18
C VAL A 323 21.92 -15.78 -47.28
N SER A 324 20.68 -15.32 -47.27
CA SER A 324 19.56 -16.08 -46.71
C SER A 324 18.79 -16.73 -47.85
N ALA A 325 18.56 -18.03 -47.75
CA ALA A 325 17.79 -18.82 -48.70
C ALA A 325 16.57 -19.42 -48.00
N GLU A 326 15.37 -19.02 -48.43
CA GLU A 326 14.12 -19.50 -47.87
C GLU A 326 13.43 -20.45 -48.86
N TRP A 327 13.14 -21.68 -48.40
CA TRP A 327 12.51 -22.74 -49.19
C TRP A 327 11.56 -23.57 -48.34
N SER A 328 10.29 -23.70 -48.74
CA SER A 328 9.30 -24.59 -48.13
C SER A 328 9.24 -24.50 -46.59
N SER A 329 9.25 -23.27 -46.04
CA SER A 329 9.30 -22.94 -44.59
C SER A 329 10.63 -23.16 -43.86
N PHE A 330 11.73 -23.43 -44.58
CA PHE A 330 13.07 -23.48 -44.02
C PHE A 330 13.89 -22.25 -44.42
N ASP A 331 14.47 -21.60 -43.41
CA ASP A 331 15.41 -20.49 -43.58
C ASP A 331 16.84 -20.97 -43.39
N TYR A 332 17.69 -20.74 -44.39
CA TYR A 332 19.10 -21.08 -44.33
C TYR A 332 19.98 -19.83 -44.47
N ASP A 333 20.80 -19.57 -43.46
CA ASP A 333 21.91 -18.62 -43.59
C ASP A 333 23.16 -19.34 -44.10
N LEU A 334 23.54 -19.02 -45.34
CA LEU A 334 24.58 -19.70 -46.09
C LEU A 334 25.55 -18.69 -46.72
N TYR A 335 26.58 -19.20 -47.39
CA TYR A 335 27.52 -18.41 -48.18
C TYR A 335 27.55 -18.90 -49.62
N ILE A 336 27.66 -17.98 -50.58
CA ILE A 336 27.93 -18.32 -51.99
C ILE A 336 29.33 -18.96 -52.08
N ALA A 337 29.39 -20.26 -52.34
CA ALA A 337 30.63 -21.03 -52.45
C ALA A 337 31.23 -20.98 -53.86
N SER A 338 30.37 -20.99 -54.89
CA SER A 338 30.76 -20.72 -56.28
C SER A 338 29.64 -20.00 -57.02
N TYR A 339 30.02 -19.20 -58.01
CA TYR A 339 29.09 -18.52 -58.92
C TYR A 339 29.64 -18.61 -60.35
N ASP A 340 28.83 -19.17 -61.24
CA ASP A 340 29.03 -19.13 -62.68
C ASP A 340 28.02 -18.14 -63.27
N LYS A 341 28.52 -17.12 -63.97
CA LYS A 341 27.68 -16.09 -64.61
C LYS A 341 26.84 -16.65 -65.77
N GLY A 342 27.11 -17.89 -66.18
CA GLY A 342 26.55 -18.44 -67.40
C GLY A 342 27.15 -17.76 -68.63
N THR A 343 26.86 -18.32 -69.79
CA THR A 343 27.23 -17.73 -71.07
C THR A 343 26.04 -17.81 -72.01
N THR A 344 25.68 -16.68 -72.61
CA THR A 344 24.67 -16.63 -73.67
C THR A 344 25.10 -17.52 -74.83
N ALA A 345 24.15 -18.19 -75.48
CA ALA A 345 24.44 -18.94 -76.70
C ALA A 345 25.07 -18.02 -77.76
N VAL A 346 26.18 -18.47 -78.36
CA VAL A 346 26.77 -17.81 -79.53
C VAL A 346 26.30 -18.58 -80.76
N PRO A 347 25.48 -17.98 -81.66
CA PRO A 347 24.93 -18.68 -82.80
C PRO A 347 26.03 -19.27 -83.70
N GLY A 348 25.89 -20.55 -84.06
CA GLY A 348 26.70 -21.19 -85.10
C GLY A 348 26.25 -20.78 -86.51
N ALA A 349 27.13 -20.93 -87.51
CA ALA A 349 26.84 -20.61 -88.90
C ALA A 349 26.23 -21.82 -89.64
N GLY A 350 25.08 -21.63 -90.30
CA GLY A 350 24.35 -22.69 -91.02
C GLY A 350 23.58 -23.65 -90.10
N GLY A 351 22.90 -24.64 -90.67
CA GLY A 351 22.06 -25.61 -89.94
C GLY A 351 20.58 -25.23 -89.85
N ASN A 352 19.74 -26.15 -89.36
CA ASN A 352 18.33 -25.91 -89.02
C ASN A 352 17.93 -26.69 -87.78
N ALA A 353 16.97 -26.16 -87.03
CA ALA A 353 16.38 -26.81 -85.86
C ALA A 353 15.74 -28.15 -86.22
N ALA A 354 15.87 -29.12 -85.32
CA ALA A 354 14.98 -30.27 -85.31
C ALA A 354 13.61 -29.85 -84.75
N SER A 355 12.52 -30.30 -85.38
CA SER A 355 11.17 -30.03 -84.85
C SER A 355 10.17 -31.16 -85.09
N VAL A 356 9.16 -31.22 -84.22
CA VAL A 356 7.94 -32.01 -84.37
C VAL A 356 6.77 -31.06 -84.21
N THR A 357 6.08 -30.77 -85.31
CA THR A 357 4.95 -29.86 -85.35
C THR A 357 3.65 -30.64 -85.47
N ALA A 358 2.70 -30.38 -84.58
CA ALA A 358 1.35 -30.92 -84.64
C ALA A 358 0.67 -30.59 -85.99
N SER A 359 -0.16 -31.49 -86.50
CA SER A 359 -0.90 -31.27 -87.74
C SER A 359 -2.21 -30.51 -87.53
N ALA A 360 -2.67 -30.38 -86.29
CA ALA A 360 -3.89 -29.70 -85.87
C ALA A 360 -3.73 -29.11 -84.47
N ALA A 361 -4.64 -28.21 -84.09
CA ALA A 361 -4.71 -27.70 -82.72
C ALA A 361 -5.14 -28.80 -81.74
N PRO A 362 -4.72 -28.73 -80.47
CA PRO A 362 -5.18 -29.64 -79.43
C PRO A 362 -6.71 -29.64 -79.33
N THR A 363 -7.32 -30.82 -79.21
CA THR A 363 -8.78 -30.94 -79.08
C THR A 363 -9.27 -30.73 -77.65
N THR A 364 -8.36 -30.75 -76.66
CA THR A 364 -8.63 -30.49 -75.24
C THR A 364 -7.35 -29.98 -74.56
N TYR A 365 -7.53 -29.20 -73.49
CA TYR A 365 -6.48 -28.85 -72.53
C TYR A 365 -6.69 -29.52 -71.16
N ASP A 366 -7.78 -30.29 -71.02
CA ASP A 366 -8.12 -31.01 -69.80
C ASP A 366 -7.80 -32.50 -69.92
N PHE A 367 -6.81 -32.94 -69.14
CA PHE A 367 -6.36 -34.34 -69.02
C PHE A 367 -6.58 -34.90 -67.61
N SER A 368 -7.35 -34.20 -66.76
CA SER A 368 -7.62 -34.62 -65.37
C SER A 368 -8.43 -35.92 -65.28
N SER A 369 -9.34 -36.14 -66.24
CA SER A 369 -10.22 -37.31 -66.29
C SER A 369 -9.71 -38.43 -67.21
N SER A 370 -8.73 -38.15 -68.06
CA SER A 370 -8.15 -39.10 -69.01
C SER A 370 -6.71 -38.71 -69.30
N ALA A 371 -5.81 -39.10 -68.40
CA ALA A 371 -4.39 -38.79 -68.49
C ALA A 371 -3.75 -39.39 -69.75
N LEU A 372 -2.82 -38.66 -70.35
CA LEU A 372 -2.06 -39.10 -71.52
C LEU A 372 -0.58 -39.10 -71.19
N SER A 373 0.15 -40.06 -71.74
CA SER A 373 1.61 -40.07 -71.70
C SER A 373 2.19 -40.49 -73.04
N PHE A 374 3.27 -39.83 -73.44
CA PHE A 374 4.04 -40.16 -74.63
C PHE A 374 5.52 -39.91 -74.37
N THR A 375 6.37 -40.52 -75.19
CA THR A 375 7.82 -40.41 -75.03
C THR A 375 8.43 -39.73 -76.24
N LEU A 376 9.24 -38.72 -75.99
CA LEU A 376 10.13 -38.09 -76.96
C LEU A 376 11.55 -38.59 -76.72
N THR A 377 12.30 -38.85 -77.78
CA THR A 377 13.71 -39.27 -77.70
C THR A 377 14.58 -38.21 -78.35
N TRP A 378 15.52 -37.65 -77.60
CA TRP A 378 16.44 -36.61 -78.05
C TRP A 378 17.87 -36.95 -77.64
N SER A 379 18.81 -36.94 -78.59
CA SER A 379 20.22 -37.29 -78.37
C SER A 379 20.44 -38.63 -77.64
N GLY A 380 19.58 -39.63 -77.88
CA GLY A 380 19.65 -40.95 -77.25
C GLY A 380 19.04 -41.03 -75.84
N VAL A 381 18.50 -39.92 -75.31
CA VAL A 381 17.81 -39.84 -74.02
C VAL A 381 16.30 -39.79 -74.24
N SER A 382 15.54 -40.55 -73.44
CA SER A 382 14.08 -40.57 -73.50
C SER A 382 13.46 -39.65 -72.45
N TYR A 383 12.59 -38.76 -72.88
CA TYR A 383 11.81 -37.83 -72.07
C TYR A 383 10.35 -38.31 -72.07
N ILE A 384 9.84 -38.64 -70.89
CA ILE A 384 8.45 -39.09 -70.72
C ILE A 384 7.61 -37.86 -70.38
N ILE A 385 6.71 -37.51 -71.27
CA ILE A 385 5.75 -36.43 -71.06
C ILE A 385 4.47 -37.06 -70.52
N SER A 386 4.01 -36.57 -69.37
CA SER A 386 2.80 -37.02 -68.69
C SER A 386 1.88 -35.84 -68.45
N LEU A 387 0.63 -35.97 -68.91
CA LEU A 387 -0.40 -34.95 -68.80
C LEU A 387 -1.57 -35.53 -68.03
N SER A 388 -1.87 -34.96 -66.87
CA SER A 388 -2.88 -35.50 -65.93
C SER A 388 -3.70 -34.43 -65.22
N ALA A 389 -3.67 -33.18 -65.69
CA ALA A 389 -4.37 -32.05 -65.09
C ALA A 389 -5.11 -31.24 -66.17
N ASN A 390 -5.86 -30.21 -65.73
CA ASN A 390 -6.47 -29.24 -66.63
C ASN A 390 -5.56 -28.02 -66.81
N TYR A 391 -4.97 -27.88 -68.00
CA TYR A 391 -4.04 -26.80 -68.32
C TYR A 391 -4.73 -25.56 -68.88
N THR A 392 -6.05 -25.60 -69.08
CA THR A 392 -6.97 -24.50 -69.44
C THR A 392 -6.72 -23.82 -70.81
N THR A 393 -5.47 -23.63 -71.21
CA THR A 393 -5.05 -22.87 -72.40
C THR A 393 -3.88 -23.54 -73.13
N MET A 394 -3.60 -23.10 -74.36
CA MET A 394 -2.41 -23.52 -75.11
C MET A 394 -1.12 -23.18 -74.36
N SER A 395 -1.04 -22.00 -73.73
CA SER A 395 0.13 -21.60 -72.94
C SER A 395 0.41 -22.59 -71.81
N GLY A 396 -0.62 -22.93 -71.01
CA GLY A 396 -0.45 -23.87 -69.91
C GLY A 396 -0.02 -25.28 -70.37
N LEU A 397 -0.47 -25.70 -71.56
CA LEU A 397 -0.03 -26.96 -72.18
C LEU A 397 1.42 -26.89 -72.66
N VAL A 398 1.82 -25.78 -73.30
CA VAL A 398 3.20 -25.53 -73.76
C VAL A 398 4.16 -25.49 -72.58
N ASP A 399 3.82 -24.75 -71.52
CA ASP A 399 4.66 -24.59 -70.34
C ASP A 399 4.89 -25.94 -69.65
N THR A 400 3.81 -26.71 -69.42
CA THR A 400 3.90 -28.03 -68.80
C THR A 400 4.74 -29.03 -69.60
N ILE A 401 4.68 -28.98 -70.93
CA ILE A 401 5.48 -29.87 -71.79
C ILE A 401 6.94 -29.40 -71.81
N THR A 402 7.19 -28.09 -71.85
CA THR A 402 8.54 -27.52 -71.79
C THR A 402 9.24 -27.85 -70.48
N ASP A 403 8.53 -27.75 -69.34
CA ASP A 403 9.05 -28.11 -68.03
C ASP A 403 9.50 -29.58 -67.97
N GLN A 404 8.72 -30.48 -68.57
CA GLN A 404 9.05 -31.91 -68.63
C GLN A 404 10.17 -32.25 -69.64
N LEU A 405 10.55 -31.27 -70.47
CA LEU A 405 11.70 -31.32 -71.38
C LEU A 405 12.95 -30.64 -70.79
N THR A 406 12.91 -30.17 -69.53
CA THR A 406 14.05 -29.54 -68.86
C THR A 406 15.30 -30.44 -68.92
N GLY A 407 16.43 -29.85 -69.32
CA GLY A 407 17.70 -30.56 -69.52
C GLY A 407 17.89 -31.18 -70.92
N SER A 408 16.85 -31.21 -71.77
CA SER A 408 16.96 -31.69 -73.15
C SER A 408 17.52 -30.66 -74.13
N GLY A 409 17.31 -29.37 -73.85
CA GLY A 409 17.55 -28.28 -74.81
C GLY A 409 16.45 -28.14 -75.89
N LEU A 410 15.38 -28.94 -75.82
CA LEU A 410 14.15 -28.75 -76.61
C LEU A 410 13.14 -27.94 -75.81
N VAL A 411 12.32 -27.17 -76.51
CA VAL A 411 11.17 -26.46 -75.91
C VAL A 411 9.90 -26.80 -76.67
N ALA A 412 8.76 -26.73 -75.99
CA ALA A 412 7.48 -26.64 -76.66
C ALA A 412 7.16 -25.17 -76.97
N GLN A 413 6.47 -24.91 -78.06
CA GLN A 413 5.97 -23.59 -78.42
C GLN A 413 4.66 -23.68 -79.17
N ASP A 414 3.89 -22.60 -79.14
CA ASP A 414 2.71 -22.45 -79.99
C ASP A 414 3.11 -21.93 -81.37
N ASN A 415 2.84 -22.74 -82.40
CA ASN A 415 3.00 -22.36 -83.80
C ASN A 415 1.63 -22.22 -84.47
N SER A 416 1.03 -21.03 -84.30
CA SER A 416 -0.27 -20.66 -84.89
C SER A 416 -1.41 -21.59 -84.47
N GLY A 417 -1.53 -21.88 -83.18
CA GLY A 417 -2.53 -22.75 -82.58
C GLY A 417 -2.16 -24.23 -82.61
N ARG A 418 -0.93 -24.60 -82.97
CA ARG A 418 -0.45 -25.99 -83.06
C ARG A 418 0.79 -26.14 -82.21
N LEU A 419 0.84 -27.21 -81.42
CA LEU A 419 2.00 -27.53 -80.60
C LEU A 419 3.20 -27.87 -81.48
N GLU A 420 4.32 -27.21 -81.25
CA GLU A 420 5.60 -27.52 -81.87
C GLU A 420 6.64 -27.80 -80.80
N ILE A 421 7.29 -28.96 -80.87
CA ILE A 421 8.49 -29.24 -80.08
C ILE A 421 9.70 -28.95 -80.97
N VAL A 422 10.58 -28.05 -80.55
CA VAL A 422 11.67 -27.55 -81.39
C VAL A 422 12.96 -27.37 -80.60
N GLU A 423 14.08 -27.52 -81.29
CA GLU A 423 15.38 -27.01 -80.86
C GLU A 423 15.42 -25.48 -81.07
N PRO A 424 15.35 -24.65 -80.01
CA PRO A 424 14.94 -23.25 -80.13
C PRO A 424 16.00 -22.34 -80.76
N THR A 425 17.30 -22.63 -80.58
CA THR A 425 18.39 -21.72 -80.94
C THR A 425 19.61 -22.45 -81.51
N SER A 426 20.38 -21.74 -82.35
CA SER A 426 21.67 -22.19 -82.87
C SER A 426 22.78 -22.02 -81.81
N PRO A 427 23.80 -22.90 -81.69
CA PRO A 427 24.19 -23.94 -82.63
C PRO A 427 23.29 -25.18 -82.60
N PHE A 428 22.64 -25.49 -83.72
CA PHE A 428 21.78 -26.67 -83.85
C PHE A 428 22.63 -27.94 -83.78
N SER A 429 22.17 -28.95 -83.03
CA SER A 429 22.93 -30.17 -82.76
C SER A 429 22.98 -31.14 -83.93
N GLY A 430 22.07 -30.97 -84.91
CA GLY A 430 21.93 -31.87 -86.06
C GLY A 430 21.25 -33.21 -85.74
N ASN A 431 20.59 -33.31 -84.58
CA ASN A 431 19.83 -34.49 -84.19
C ASN A 431 18.40 -34.47 -84.77
N SER A 432 17.67 -35.57 -84.60
CA SER A 432 16.25 -35.67 -84.91
C SER A 432 15.46 -36.01 -83.65
N ILE A 433 14.29 -35.42 -83.48
CA ILE A 433 13.37 -35.75 -82.39
C ILE A 433 12.67 -37.07 -82.73
N GLY A 434 13.00 -38.12 -82.01
CA GLY A 434 12.29 -39.40 -82.05
C GLY A 434 11.06 -39.36 -81.13
N TYR A 435 10.09 -40.23 -81.40
CA TYR A 435 8.95 -40.43 -80.51
C TYR A 435 8.38 -41.83 -80.64
N THR A 436 7.59 -42.26 -79.65
CA THR A 436 6.86 -43.54 -79.70
C THR A 436 5.53 -43.38 -80.45
N VAL A 437 4.47 -42.99 -79.76
CA VAL A 437 3.14 -42.70 -80.32
C VAL A 437 2.74 -41.32 -79.84
N LEU A 438 2.58 -40.38 -80.77
CA LEU A 438 2.11 -39.04 -80.46
C LEU A 438 0.58 -39.05 -80.31
N PRO A 439 0.01 -38.53 -79.20
CA PRO A 439 -1.43 -38.51 -79.00
C PRO A 439 -2.11 -37.60 -80.04
N SER A 440 -3.11 -38.15 -80.74
CA SER A 440 -3.85 -37.41 -81.77
C SER A 440 -4.63 -36.21 -81.19
N ALA A 441 -4.98 -36.26 -79.91
CA ALA A 441 -5.61 -35.15 -79.19
C ALA A 441 -4.72 -33.90 -79.08
N ILE A 442 -3.40 -34.05 -79.25
CA ILE A 442 -2.41 -32.96 -79.11
C ILE A 442 -1.70 -32.70 -80.45
N PHE A 443 -1.28 -33.77 -81.14
CA PHE A 443 -0.46 -33.67 -82.36
C PHE A 443 -1.25 -33.84 -83.67
N GLY A 444 -2.54 -34.15 -83.61
CA GLY A 444 -3.35 -34.46 -84.80
C GLY A 444 -2.97 -35.79 -85.46
N GLY A 445 -3.57 -36.07 -86.63
CA GLY A 445 -3.42 -37.36 -87.32
C GLY A 445 -2.17 -37.51 -88.20
N SER A 446 -1.42 -36.44 -88.47
CA SER A 446 -0.26 -36.48 -89.37
C SER A 446 0.79 -35.41 -89.02
N PRO A 447 1.41 -35.47 -87.83
CA PRO A 447 2.41 -34.49 -87.40
C PRO A 447 3.60 -34.43 -88.37
N VAL A 448 4.17 -33.24 -88.53
CA VAL A 448 5.30 -32.97 -89.42
C VAL A 448 6.58 -33.01 -88.60
N VAL A 449 7.57 -33.78 -89.07
CA VAL A 449 8.86 -33.93 -88.41
C VAL A 449 9.94 -33.37 -89.31
N VAL A 450 10.73 -32.42 -88.78
CA VAL A 450 11.92 -31.88 -89.44
C VAL A 450 13.14 -32.38 -88.69
N SER A 451 14.03 -33.08 -89.39
CA SER A 451 15.33 -33.44 -88.82
C SER A 451 16.25 -32.22 -88.78
N GLY A 452 16.97 -32.04 -87.68
CA GLY A 452 17.93 -30.95 -87.55
C GLY A 452 19.14 -31.17 -88.44
N THR A 453 19.77 -30.07 -88.88
CA THR A 453 21.12 -30.12 -89.47
C THR A 453 22.07 -29.30 -88.62
N ALA A 454 23.25 -29.86 -88.31
CA ALA A 454 24.16 -29.27 -87.33
C ALA A 454 24.71 -27.92 -87.82
N SER A 455 24.78 -26.94 -86.92
CA SER A 455 25.47 -25.67 -87.17
C SER A 455 26.99 -25.84 -87.10
N SER A 456 27.74 -25.00 -87.82
CA SER A 456 29.21 -24.98 -87.77
C SER A 456 29.72 -23.84 -86.87
N GLY A 457 30.46 -24.18 -85.80
CA GLY A 457 30.89 -23.23 -84.75
C GLY A 457 29.76 -22.82 -83.80
N GLY A 458 30.06 -21.95 -82.82
CA GLY A 458 29.14 -21.50 -81.77
C GLY A 458 29.33 -22.24 -80.43
N THR A 459 28.79 -21.68 -79.35
CA THR A 459 28.77 -22.29 -78.00
C THR A 459 27.34 -22.29 -77.46
N PRO A 460 26.86 -23.40 -76.88
CA PRO A 460 25.50 -23.47 -76.33
C PRO A 460 25.35 -22.54 -75.12
N GLU A 461 24.10 -22.24 -74.78
CA GLU A 461 23.78 -21.52 -73.55
C GLU A 461 24.22 -22.33 -72.32
N VAL A 462 24.89 -21.65 -71.39
CA VAL A 462 25.16 -22.16 -70.05
C VAL A 462 24.37 -21.27 -69.09
N LEU A 463 23.41 -21.85 -68.38
CA LEU A 463 22.63 -21.11 -67.40
C LEU A 463 23.52 -20.64 -66.24
N PRO A 464 23.28 -19.42 -65.70
CA PRO A 464 23.95 -18.99 -64.48
C PRO A 464 23.66 -19.99 -63.35
N SER A 465 24.67 -20.25 -62.53
CA SER A 465 24.53 -21.21 -61.43
C SER A 465 25.33 -20.82 -60.20
N ILE A 466 24.83 -21.21 -59.02
CA ILE A 466 25.52 -21.05 -57.75
C ILE A 466 25.62 -22.38 -57.00
N THR A 467 26.61 -22.47 -56.12
CA THR A 467 26.64 -23.45 -55.03
C THR A 467 26.73 -22.73 -53.69
N LEU A 468 26.17 -23.33 -52.64
CA LEU A 468 26.11 -22.75 -51.30
C LEU A 468 26.97 -23.56 -50.32
N ALA A 469 27.45 -22.95 -49.23
CA ALA A 469 28.17 -23.61 -48.16
C ALA A 469 27.83 -23.05 -46.78
N TYR A 470 28.00 -23.88 -45.75
CA TYR A 470 27.80 -23.49 -44.36
C TYR A 470 29.02 -22.74 -43.79
N GLY A 471 28.78 -21.66 -43.05
CA GLY A 471 29.78 -20.94 -42.24
C GLY A 471 30.79 -20.08 -43.01
N SER A 472 31.17 -20.44 -44.24
CA SER A 472 31.99 -19.62 -45.16
C SER A 472 31.93 -20.17 -46.59
N ALA A 473 32.43 -19.41 -47.57
CA ALA A 473 32.54 -19.88 -48.97
C ALA A 473 33.34 -21.18 -49.16
N THR A 474 34.27 -21.50 -48.25
CA THR A 474 35.08 -22.73 -48.29
C THR A 474 34.62 -23.78 -47.27
N GLY A 475 33.46 -23.58 -46.64
CA GLY A 475 32.89 -24.51 -45.67
C GLY A 475 32.30 -25.76 -46.30
N THR A 476 31.57 -26.55 -45.50
CA THR A 476 30.86 -27.73 -46.00
C THR A 476 29.80 -27.31 -47.02
N LEU A 477 29.87 -27.87 -48.23
CA LEU A 477 28.90 -27.57 -49.29
C LEU A 477 27.48 -27.97 -48.86
N PHE A 478 26.52 -27.10 -49.18
CA PHE A 478 25.12 -27.27 -48.86
C PHE A 478 24.52 -28.44 -49.66
N ASN A 479 23.78 -29.28 -48.96
CA ASN A 479 23.00 -30.37 -49.53
C ASN A 479 21.71 -30.48 -48.72
N GLY A 480 20.60 -29.99 -49.28
CA GLY A 480 19.34 -29.91 -48.53
C GLY A 480 18.08 -29.71 -49.38
N MET A 481 18.20 -29.40 -50.67
CA MET A 481 17.06 -29.17 -51.55
C MET A 481 16.88 -30.31 -52.57
N PRO A 482 15.64 -30.75 -52.84
CA PRO A 482 15.38 -31.80 -53.82
C PRO A 482 15.66 -31.32 -55.25
N THR A 483 16.08 -32.25 -56.11
CA THR A 483 16.33 -31.98 -57.54
C THR A 483 15.02 -31.66 -58.27
N GLY A 484 15.05 -30.68 -59.18
CA GLY A 484 13.91 -30.20 -59.95
C GLY A 484 13.67 -28.69 -59.76
N THR A 485 12.60 -28.17 -60.32
CA THR A 485 12.20 -26.76 -60.14
C THR A 485 11.73 -26.53 -58.69
N GLN A 486 12.37 -25.60 -58.00
CA GLN A 486 12.06 -25.19 -56.63
C GLN A 486 11.73 -23.70 -56.60
N ARG A 487 10.73 -23.32 -55.80
CA ARG A 487 10.44 -21.92 -55.45
C ARG A 487 11.30 -21.54 -54.24
N ILE A 488 12.23 -20.61 -54.42
CA ILE A 488 13.21 -20.21 -53.41
C ILE A 488 13.29 -18.68 -53.40
N ALA A 489 13.28 -18.07 -52.21
CA ALA A 489 13.64 -16.67 -52.06
C ALA A 489 15.12 -16.54 -51.72
N PHE A 490 15.86 -15.78 -52.51
CA PHE A 490 17.27 -15.47 -52.26
C PHE A 490 17.45 -13.98 -52.00
N GLY A 491 18.18 -13.63 -50.95
CA GLY A 491 18.66 -12.28 -50.73
C GLY A 491 19.92 -12.25 -49.89
N PRO A 492 20.52 -11.06 -49.69
CA PRO A 492 21.57 -10.90 -48.70
C PRO A 492 21.09 -11.39 -47.34
N LYS A 493 22.02 -11.82 -46.49
CA LYS A 493 21.68 -12.34 -45.15
C LYS A 493 20.72 -11.40 -44.40
N GLY A 494 19.59 -11.93 -43.96
CA GLY A 494 18.52 -11.22 -43.26
C GLY A 494 17.48 -10.52 -44.16
N ASN A 495 17.63 -10.54 -45.49
CA ASN A 495 16.70 -9.99 -46.48
C ASN A 495 16.26 -8.54 -46.16
N GLN A 496 17.21 -7.69 -45.76
CA GLN A 496 16.91 -6.35 -45.23
C GLN A 496 16.88 -5.26 -46.32
N TYR A 497 15.87 -4.40 -46.24
CA TYR A 497 15.66 -3.26 -47.12
C TYR A 497 15.24 -2.04 -46.31
N GLN A 498 15.69 -0.84 -46.68
CA GLN A 498 15.30 0.41 -46.03
C GLN A 498 14.27 1.14 -46.88
N ILE A 499 13.17 1.60 -46.27
CA ILE A 499 12.19 2.45 -46.95
C ILE A 499 12.82 3.81 -47.23
N THR A 500 12.69 4.29 -48.46
CA THR A 500 13.09 5.65 -48.86
C THR A 500 11.88 6.55 -49.03
N ASP A 501 10.76 6.01 -49.51
CA ASP A 501 9.50 6.73 -49.73
C ASP A 501 8.29 5.78 -49.69
N VAL A 502 7.12 6.31 -49.33
CA VAL A 502 5.83 5.58 -49.34
C VAL A 502 4.78 6.47 -50.02
N ASP A 503 4.17 5.97 -51.09
CA ASP A 503 3.11 6.65 -51.85
C ASP A 503 1.91 5.72 -52.02
N GLY A 504 0.87 5.93 -51.20
CA GLY A 504 -0.32 5.07 -51.16
C GLY A 504 0.02 3.61 -50.85
N LEU A 505 -0.13 2.74 -51.85
CA LEU A 505 0.16 1.30 -51.77
C LEU A 505 1.56 0.92 -52.30
N ALA A 506 2.37 1.90 -52.70
CA ALA A 506 3.71 1.68 -53.22
C ALA A 506 4.77 2.08 -52.18
N ILE A 507 5.69 1.17 -51.89
CA ILE A 507 6.83 1.36 -50.99
C ILE A 507 8.10 1.34 -51.82
N THR A 508 8.87 2.43 -51.79
CA THR A 508 10.18 2.49 -52.45
C THR A 508 11.27 2.15 -51.44
N VAL A 509 12.15 1.21 -51.78
CA VAL A 509 13.16 0.65 -50.89
C VAL A 509 14.58 0.67 -51.49
N GLU A 510 15.57 0.61 -50.61
CA GLU A 510 16.97 0.36 -50.94
C GLU A 510 17.45 -0.89 -50.20
N ARG A 511 18.26 -1.74 -50.85
CA ARG A 511 18.79 -2.97 -50.23
C ARG A 511 19.86 -2.64 -49.21
N ILE A 512 19.81 -3.31 -48.07
CA ILE A 512 20.82 -3.19 -47.01
C ILE A 512 21.68 -4.46 -46.99
N ILE A 513 23.00 -4.28 -46.86
CA ILE A 513 23.95 -5.40 -46.70
C ILE A 513 24.78 -5.26 -45.42
N GLU A 514 25.11 -6.40 -44.83
CA GLU A 514 26.00 -6.52 -43.67
C GLU A 514 27.47 -6.30 -44.10
N VAL A 515 28.19 -5.40 -43.45
CA VAL A 515 29.63 -5.19 -43.67
C VAL A 515 30.41 -5.75 -42.49
N ALA A 516 31.41 -6.58 -42.78
CA ALA A 516 32.30 -7.13 -41.76
C ALA A 516 33.00 -5.99 -40.98
N ALA A 517 32.76 -5.95 -39.67
CA ALA A 517 33.39 -4.98 -38.77
C ALA A 517 34.90 -5.22 -38.72
N THR A 518 35.70 -4.17 -38.93
CA THR A 518 37.16 -4.31 -38.91
C THR A 518 37.75 -4.32 -37.50
N THR A 519 36.99 -4.06 -36.42
CA THR A 519 37.51 -4.14 -35.02
C THR A 519 36.51 -4.26 -33.84
N THR A 520 35.22 -4.62 -33.97
CA THR A 520 34.32 -4.79 -32.79
C THR A 520 33.13 -5.73 -33.06
N THR A 521 32.58 -6.35 -32.00
CA THR A 521 31.48 -7.34 -31.98
C THR A 521 30.08 -6.77 -32.32
N ALA A 522 29.98 -5.89 -33.32
CA ALA A 522 28.72 -5.42 -33.87
C ALA A 522 28.89 -5.27 -35.39
N SER A 523 28.08 -5.96 -36.18
CA SER A 523 28.10 -5.75 -37.63
C SER A 523 27.44 -4.42 -37.96
N THR A 524 28.05 -3.68 -38.88
CA THR A 524 27.50 -2.42 -39.40
C THR A 524 26.81 -2.71 -40.72
N THR A 525 25.56 -2.29 -40.85
CA THR A 525 24.80 -2.35 -42.10
C THR A 525 25.09 -1.11 -42.96
N LYS A 526 25.09 -1.26 -44.28
CA LYS A 526 25.15 -0.14 -45.22
C LYS A 526 24.14 -0.34 -46.35
N VAL A 527 23.73 0.76 -46.98
CA VAL A 527 22.99 0.73 -48.25
C VAL A 527 23.87 0.13 -49.34
N ASP A 528 23.31 -0.80 -50.10
CA ASP A 528 23.93 -1.44 -51.24
C ASP A 528 23.69 -0.64 -52.52
N ALA A 529 24.64 0.22 -52.85
CA ALA A 529 24.58 1.06 -54.05
C ALA A 529 24.68 0.28 -55.38
N ASP A 530 25.11 -0.98 -55.33
CA ASP A 530 25.29 -1.83 -56.51
C ASP A 530 24.07 -2.74 -56.77
N TRP A 531 23.00 -2.62 -55.97
CA TRP A 531 21.78 -3.41 -56.17
C TRP A 531 21.00 -2.94 -57.40
N PRO A 532 20.76 -3.82 -58.40
CA PRO A 532 20.03 -3.45 -59.62
C PRO A 532 18.51 -3.30 -59.45
N GLY A 533 17.96 -3.58 -58.26
CA GLY A 533 16.52 -3.63 -57.99
C GLY A 533 15.92 -5.03 -58.14
N PHE A 534 14.63 -5.16 -57.84
CA PHE A 534 13.81 -6.34 -58.11
C PHE A 534 13.49 -6.49 -59.61
N THR A 535 13.59 -7.71 -60.12
CA THR A 535 13.02 -8.17 -61.38
C THR A 535 11.50 -8.20 -61.27
N GLU A 536 10.81 -7.60 -62.24
CA GLU A 536 9.36 -7.43 -62.22
C GLU A 536 8.61 -8.75 -62.09
N ARG A 537 7.87 -8.94 -61.00
CA ARG A 537 6.95 -10.07 -60.80
C ARG A 537 5.83 -9.76 -59.81
N THR A 538 4.70 -10.44 -59.98
CA THR A 538 3.56 -10.41 -59.05
C THR A 538 3.49 -11.74 -58.30
N LEU A 539 3.40 -11.67 -56.98
CA LEU A 539 3.52 -12.80 -56.07
C LEU A 539 2.35 -12.84 -55.09
N LEU A 540 1.86 -14.05 -54.84
CA LEU A 540 0.83 -14.33 -53.82
C LEU A 540 1.45 -14.83 -52.51
N ASP A 541 2.74 -15.17 -52.53
CA ASP A 541 3.51 -15.84 -51.49
C ASP A 541 4.71 -15.01 -51.01
N ALA A 542 4.74 -13.71 -51.34
CA ALA A 542 5.73 -12.78 -50.81
C ALA A 542 5.38 -12.41 -49.36
N THR A 543 6.40 -12.22 -48.52
CA THR A 543 6.22 -11.67 -47.17
C THR A 543 7.04 -10.40 -47.00
N VAL A 544 6.41 -9.37 -46.43
CA VAL A 544 7.08 -8.11 -46.11
C VAL A 544 6.74 -7.75 -44.67
N THR A 545 7.77 -7.66 -43.84
CA THR A 545 7.64 -7.39 -42.41
C THR A 545 8.58 -6.26 -41.98
N GLY A 546 8.20 -5.50 -40.98
CA GLY A 546 8.98 -4.38 -40.44
C GLY A 546 8.82 -4.29 -38.92
N ILE A 547 9.71 -3.54 -38.27
CA ILE A 547 9.64 -3.31 -36.81
C ILE A 547 8.94 -1.98 -36.56
N ASN A 548 7.93 -1.97 -35.69
CA ASN A 548 7.33 -0.73 -35.19
C ASN A 548 8.16 -0.18 -34.03
N ASP A 549 8.93 0.88 -34.27
CA ASP A 549 9.90 1.41 -33.29
C ASP A 549 9.53 2.80 -32.73
N SER A 550 8.40 3.37 -33.16
CA SER A 550 8.29 4.84 -33.10
C SER A 550 7.45 5.42 -31.95
N TYR A 551 6.49 4.73 -31.31
CA TYR A 551 5.58 5.48 -30.40
C TYR A 551 5.06 4.82 -29.11
N ASN A 552 5.38 3.57 -28.78
CA ASN A 552 4.81 2.96 -27.59
C ASN A 552 5.67 3.23 -26.34
N TRP A 553 5.55 4.41 -25.76
CA TRP A 553 6.11 4.73 -24.43
C TRP A 553 5.05 4.51 -23.35
N MET A 554 5.46 3.95 -22.21
CA MET A 554 4.66 3.90 -21.01
C MET A 554 4.92 5.15 -20.16
N GLY A 555 3.87 5.92 -19.91
CA GLY A 555 3.95 7.26 -19.32
C GLY A 555 3.75 8.37 -20.38
N PRO A 556 3.99 9.65 -20.03
CA PRO A 556 4.81 10.10 -18.91
C PRO A 556 4.06 10.19 -17.57
N PHE A 557 4.75 9.88 -16.48
CA PHE A 557 4.23 9.99 -15.10
C PHE A 557 5.11 10.90 -14.23
N LEU A 558 4.48 11.67 -13.36
CA LEU A 558 5.18 12.54 -12.40
C LEU A 558 5.82 11.71 -11.28
N CYS A 559 7.07 12.06 -10.92
CA CYS A 559 7.80 11.38 -9.86
C CYS A 559 7.46 11.91 -8.45
N CYS A 560 7.06 13.18 -8.32
CA CYS A 560 6.76 13.85 -7.05
C CYS A 560 5.37 14.49 -7.07
N PRO A 561 4.74 14.68 -5.89
CA PRO A 561 3.51 15.47 -5.79
C PRO A 561 3.78 16.95 -6.07
N ASP A 562 2.71 17.70 -6.35
CA ASP A 562 2.79 19.13 -6.65
C ASP A 562 3.50 19.92 -5.54
N GLY A 563 4.46 20.76 -5.94
CA GLY A 563 5.22 21.64 -5.04
C GLY A 563 6.45 20.99 -4.38
N GLU A 564 6.65 19.69 -4.53
CA GLU A 564 7.84 19.00 -4.03
C GLU A 564 8.90 18.81 -5.13
N THR A 565 10.16 18.61 -4.70
CA THR A 565 11.30 18.39 -5.60
C THR A 565 12.15 17.23 -5.10
N THR A 566 12.79 16.54 -6.04
CA THR A 566 13.68 15.41 -5.73
C THR A 566 14.96 15.47 -6.56
N THR A 567 16.00 14.81 -6.05
CA THR A 567 17.26 14.54 -6.75
C THR A 567 17.50 13.05 -7.00
N GLU A 568 16.62 12.18 -6.52
CA GLU A 568 16.82 10.73 -6.55
C GLU A 568 15.48 10.01 -6.71
N VAL A 569 15.41 9.14 -7.72
CA VAL A 569 14.23 8.34 -8.03
C VAL A 569 14.62 6.87 -8.07
N GLU A 570 13.80 6.02 -7.47
CA GLU A 570 13.90 4.56 -7.54
C GLU A 570 12.82 4.00 -8.47
N LEU A 571 13.24 3.08 -9.34
CA LEU A 571 12.36 2.31 -10.22
C LEU A 571 12.44 0.84 -9.84
N ASN A 572 11.29 0.24 -9.52
CA ASN A 572 11.20 -1.20 -9.29
C ASN A 572 10.67 -1.91 -10.54
N PHE A 573 11.38 -2.94 -10.97
CA PHE A 573 10.98 -3.85 -12.04
C PHE A 573 10.80 -5.25 -11.49
N ILE A 574 9.78 -5.96 -11.95
CA ILE A 574 9.52 -7.36 -11.55
C ILE A 574 9.36 -8.24 -12.79
N TYR A 575 9.87 -9.45 -12.69
CA TYR A 575 9.79 -10.53 -13.69
C TYR A 575 9.01 -11.70 -13.09
N PRO A 576 7.66 -11.70 -13.15
CA PRO A 576 6.82 -12.65 -12.40
C PRO A 576 7.07 -14.13 -12.76
N GLN A 577 7.53 -14.39 -13.99
CA GLN A 577 7.77 -15.74 -14.50
C GLN A 577 9.26 -16.13 -14.52
N GLY A 578 10.11 -15.27 -13.95
CA GLY A 578 11.56 -15.34 -14.08
C GLY A 578 12.08 -14.72 -15.38
N LEU A 579 13.40 -14.80 -15.56
CA LEU A 579 14.12 -14.26 -16.72
C LEU A 579 15.13 -15.30 -17.19
N LEU A 580 14.82 -15.97 -18.31
CA LEU A 580 15.69 -16.98 -18.95
C LEU A 580 15.20 -17.38 -20.35
N TYR A 581 16.04 -18.08 -21.10
CA TYR A 581 15.67 -18.82 -22.30
C TYR A 581 15.75 -20.33 -22.04
N VAL A 582 14.68 -21.09 -22.34
CA VAL A 582 14.71 -22.56 -22.24
C VAL A 582 15.10 -23.13 -23.60
N GLY A 583 16.22 -23.85 -23.67
CA GLY A 583 16.70 -24.42 -24.93
C GLY A 583 15.72 -25.43 -25.52
N SER A 584 15.33 -25.22 -26.78
CA SER A 584 14.31 -26.04 -27.46
C SER A 584 14.70 -27.50 -27.69
N LYS A 585 16.00 -27.84 -27.58
CA LYS A 585 16.56 -29.19 -27.79
C LYS A 585 17.01 -29.88 -26.51
N ASP A 586 17.54 -29.12 -25.54
CA ASP A 586 18.14 -29.64 -24.31
C ASP A 586 17.29 -29.42 -23.06
N GLY A 587 16.24 -28.59 -23.16
CA GLY A 587 15.41 -28.17 -22.02
C GLY A 587 16.19 -27.42 -20.94
N SER A 588 17.43 -27.01 -21.22
CA SER A 588 18.32 -26.37 -20.26
C SER A 588 18.03 -24.89 -20.14
N TRP A 589 18.34 -24.33 -18.98
CA TRP A 589 18.16 -22.90 -18.71
C TRP A 589 19.38 -22.14 -19.20
N HIS A 590 19.15 -21.11 -20.00
CA HIS A 590 20.18 -20.24 -20.52
C HIS A 590 19.92 -18.81 -20.08
N TYR A 591 21.00 -18.08 -19.87
CA TYR A 591 20.97 -16.66 -19.56
C TYR A 591 20.24 -15.86 -20.64
N HIS A 592 19.37 -14.95 -20.21
CA HIS A 592 18.61 -14.06 -21.08
C HIS A 592 18.56 -12.65 -20.50
N GLU A 593 18.50 -11.65 -21.37
CA GLU A 593 18.54 -10.24 -21.01
C GLU A 593 17.36 -9.48 -21.62
N VAL A 594 16.86 -8.49 -20.87
CA VAL A 594 15.86 -7.52 -21.32
C VAL A 594 16.45 -6.12 -21.15
N GLN A 595 16.38 -5.32 -22.20
CA GLN A 595 16.82 -3.93 -22.19
C GLN A 595 15.62 -2.98 -22.20
N ILE A 596 15.69 -1.96 -21.35
CA ILE A 596 14.66 -0.97 -21.13
C ILE A 596 15.30 0.41 -21.25
N THR A 597 14.73 1.29 -22.07
CA THR A 597 15.10 2.70 -22.08
C THR A 597 14.12 3.47 -21.19
N VAL A 598 14.66 4.12 -20.17
CA VAL A 598 13.96 5.09 -19.34
C VAL A 598 14.30 6.49 -19.83
N GLN A 599 13.29 7.33 -20.00
CA GLN A 599 13.46 8.74 -20.29
C GLN A 599 12.86 9.59 -19.18
N TYR A 600 13.56 10.66 -18.82
CA TYR A 600 13.06 11.64 -17.88
C TYR A 600 13.35 13.06 -18.37
N ARG A 601 12.51 14.00 -17.94
CA ARG A 601 12.75 15.44 -18.11
C ARG A 601 12.10 16.20 -16.97
N ILE A 602 12.62 17.40 -16.69
CA ILE A 602 11.99 18.29 -15.71
C ILE A 602 10.65 18.76 -16.26
N LEU A 603 9.63 18.88 -15.41
CA LEU A 603 8.29 19.28 -15.80
C LEU A 603 8.32 20.59 -16.59
N GLY A 604 7.81 20.58 -17.83
CA GLY A 604 7.77 21.73 -18.73
C GLY A 604 8.98 21.87 -19.68
N ALA A 605 9.99 21.00 -19.58
CA ALA A 605 11.05 20.93 -20.58
C ALA A 605 10.60 20.19 -21.86
N THR A 606 11.26 20.47 -22.98
CA THR A 606 10.98 19.77 -24.25
C THR A 606 11.83 18.51 -24.40
N ASP A 607 13.09 18.57 -23.97
CA ASP A 607 14.10 17.56 -24.27
C ASP A 607 14.09 16.44 -23.23
N TRP A 608 14.15 15.20 -23.70
CA TRP A 608 14.20 14.00 -22.87
C TRP A 608 15.64 13.54 -22.65
N THR A 609 15.99 13.21 -21.41
CA THR A 609 17.25 12.53 -21.07
C THR A 609 17.01 11.03 -21.00
N SER A 610 17.81 10.23 -21.71
CA SER A 610 17.65 8.77 -21.77
C SER A 610 18.66 8.05 -20.87
N VAL A 611 18.21 6.98 -20.22
CA VAL A 611 19.01 6.03 -19.45
C VAL A 611 18.62 4.63 -19.89
N ALA A 612 19.58 3.86 -20.39
CA ALA A 612 19.38 2.44 -20.71
C ALA A 612 19.62 1.59 -19.46
N ILE A 613 18.70 0.68 -19.17
CA ILE A 613 18.75 -0.29 -18.07
C ILE A 613 18.68 -1.69 -18.69
N THR A 614 19.63 -2.55 -18.34
CA THR A 614 19.64 -3.95 -18.76
C THR A 614 19.54 -4.84 -17.53
N HIS A 615 18.60 -5.79 -17.56
CA HIS A 615 18.50 -6.86 -16.56
C HIS A 615 18.71 -8.19 -17.25
N GLY A 616 19.44 -9.10 -16.60
CA GLY A 616 19.70 -10.42 -17.13
C GLY A 616 19.81 -11.48 -16.05
N ASN A 617 19.27 -12.66 -16.30
CA ASN A 617 19.29 -13.78 -15.36
C ASN A 617 19.14 -15.13 -16.09
N GLU A 618 19.22 -16.23 -15.34
CA GLU A 618 18.99 -17.61 -15.81
C GLU A 618 18.07 -18.38 -14.85
N THR A 619 17.03 -17.71 -14.33
CA THR A 619 16.17 -18.28 -13.28
C THR A 619 14.69 -18.22 -13.62
N ILE A 620 13.99 -19.31 -13.29
CA ILE A 620 12.55 -19.49 -13.48
C ILE A 620 11.71 -18.88 -12.35
N ASN A 621 12.37 -18.57 -11.22
CA ASN A 621 11.71 -17.97 -10.08
C ASN A 621 11.43 -16.49 -10.36
N GLU A 622 10.40 -15.95 -9.72
CA GLU A 622 10.17 -14.52 -9.70
C GLU A 622 11.41 -13.78 -9.18
N ILE A 623 11.83 -12.77 -9.93
CA ILE A 623 12.91 -11.87 -9.57
C ILE A 623 12.49 -10.42 -9.81
N GLY A 624 13.16 -9.48 -9.17
CA GLY A 624 13.01 -8.07 -9.47
C GLY A 624 14.27 -7.27 -9.22
N TYR A 625 14.27 -6.03 -9.69
CA TYR A 625 15.39 -5.12 -9.62
C TYR A 625 14.89 -3.75 -9.17
N THR A 626 15.61 -3.11 -8.24
CA THR A 626 15.42 -1.71 -7.86
C THR A 626 16.58 -0.90 -8.42
N ASN A 627 16.31 -0.02 -9.38
CA ASN A 627 17.31 0.85 -10.00
C ASN A 627 17.17 2.27 -9.47
N VAL A 628 18.29 2.88 -9.09
CA VAL A 628 18.35 4.27 -8.62
C VAL A 628 18.79 5.17 -9.78
N ILE A 629 18.05 6.25 -10.02
CA ILE A 629 18.38 7.32 -10.95
C ILE A 629 18.65 8.60 -10.15
N THR A 630 19.90 9.06 -10.19
CA THR A 630 20.28 10.38 -9.66
C THR A 630 20.01 11.45 -10.70
N LEU A 631 19.19 12.44 -10.34
CA LEU A 631 18.77 13.53 -11.22
C LEU A 631 19.79 14.66 -11.18
N PRO A 632 19.98 15.39 -12.31
CA PRO A 632 21.03 16.41 -12.43
C PRO A 632 20.82 17.63 -11.52
N SER A 633 19.56 17.93 -11.17
CA SER A 633 19.20 19.02 -10.28
C SER A 633 17.90 18.70 -9.53
N ALA A 634 17.69 19.33 -8.37
CA ALA A 634 16.42 19.23 -7.66
C ALA A 634 15.28 19.80 -8.51
N GLY A 635 14.23 19.00 -8.74
CA GLY A 635 13.07 19.40 -9.54
C GLY A 635 11.96 18.37 -9.45
N ASN A 636 10.81 18.68 -10.06
CA ASN A 636 9.77 17.68 -10.33
C ASN A 636 9.95 17.20 -11.78
N TYR A 637 10.07 15.89 -11.95
CA TYR A 637 10.38 15.25 -13.23
C TYR A 637 9.23 14.36 -13.65
N GLU A 638 9.05 14.25 -14.96
CA GLU A 638 8.20 13.23 -15.56
C GLU A 638 9.06 12.13 -16.18
N PHE A 639 8.64 10.88 -15.99
CA PHE A 639 9.32 9.68 -16.44
C PHE A 639 8.44 8.92 -17.42
N ARG A 640 9.05 8.42 -18.49
CA ARG A 640 8.45 7.44 -19.39
C ARG A 640 9.45 6.35 -19.69
N MET A 641 8.99 5.17 -20.05
CA MET A 641 9.87 4.06 -20.36
C MET A 641 9.33 3.20 -21.49
N LYS A 642 10.24 2.52 -22.18
CA LYS A 642 9.90 1.51 -23.17
C LYS A 642 10.85 0.33 -23.06
N ARG A 643 10.38 -0.83 -23.47
CA ARG A 643 11.20 -2.02 -23.68
C ARG A 643 11.85 -1.94 -25.06
N ASP A 644 13.18 -2.06 -25.12
CA ASP A 644 13.93 -2.01 -26.39
C ASP A 644 14.06 -3.39 -27.04
N THR A 645 14.03 -4.45 -26.25
CA THR A 645 14.09 -5.82 -26.75
C THR A 645 12.74 -6.31 -27.25
N PRO A 646 12.64 -7.02 -28.39
CA PRO A 646 11.37 -7.58 -28.86
C PRO A 646 10.77 -8.56 -27.85
N LEU A 647 9.48 -8.83 -27.93
CA LEU A 647 8.85 -9.91 -27.17
C LEU A 647 9.25 -11.25 -27.81
N TRP A 648 10.03 -12.07 -27.10
CA TRP A 648 10.33 -13.41 -27.59
C TRP A 648 9.20 -14.37 -27.23
N SER A 649 8.77 -15.18 -28.19
CA SER A 649 7.77 -16.21 -27.96
C SER A 649 8.33 -17.36 -27.11
N SER A 650 7.43 -18.27 -26.70
CA SER A 650 7.80 -19.54 -26.07
C SER A 650 8.92 -20.22 -26.87
N PRO A 651 10.06 -20.57 -26.26
CA PRO A 651 10.23 -20.93 -24.85
C PRO A 651 10.95 -19.89 -23.95
N THR A 652 10.98 -18.62 -24.35
CA THR A 652 11.62 -17.54 -23.58
C THR A 652 10.71 -17.01 -22.47
N ARG A 653 11.28 -16.65 -21.32
CA ARG A 653 10.58 -15.97 -20.22
C ARG A 653 11.25 -14.64 -19.96
N ASP A 654 10.54 -13.56 -20.25
CA ASP A 654 11.10 -12.21 -20.30
C ASP A 654 10.04 -11.13 -19.99
N SER A 655 8.88 -11.52 -19.45
CA SER A 655 7.82 -10.58 -19.07
C SER A 655 8.32 -9.67 -17.95
N VAL A 656 8.31 -8.37 -18.21
CA VAL A 656 8.79 -7.35 -17.27
C VAL A 656 7.69 -6.34 -16.98
N GLN A 657 7.48 -6.06 -15.70
CA GLN A 657 6.48 -5.11 -15.22
C GLN A 657 7.16 -3.99 -14.42
N TRP A 658 6.74 -2.76 -14.67
CA TRP A 658 7.12 -1.61 -13.85
C TRP A 658 6.26 -1.60 -12.57
N GLN A 659 6.83 -2.08 -11.48
CA GLN A 659 6.13 -2.33 -10.22
C GLN A 659 5.89 -1.05 -9.42
N ALA A 660 6.88 -0.16 -9.35
CA ALA A 660 6.78 1.08 -8.59
C ALA A 660 7.77 2.13 -9.09
N MET A 661 7.41 3.40 -8.90
CA MET A 661 8.29 4.55 -9.02
C MET A 661 8.24 5.35 -7.73
N ARG A 662 9.40 5.65 -7.15
CA ARG A 662 9.50 6.41 -5.89
C ARG A 662 10.46 7.55 -6.01
N SER A 663 10.13 8.68 -5.42
CA SER A 663 11.05 9.81 -5.31
C SER A 663 11.44 10.04 -3.86
N LYS A 664 12.71 10.34 -3.63
CA LYS A 664 13.20 10.73 -2.32
C LYS A 664 12.89 12.21 -2.10
N LEU A 665 12.04 12.52 -1.13
CA LEU A 665 11.73 13.90 -0.77
C LEU A 665 12.86 14.50 0.05
N SER A 666 13.16 15.77 -0.21
CA SER A 666 14.30 16.46 0.40
C SER A 666 14.09 16.85 1.86
N LYS A 667 12.84 17.00 2.30
CA LYS A 667 12.48 17.43 3.66
C LYS A 667 12.19 16.23 4.56
N ARG A 668 13.03 16.05 5.59
CA ARG A 668 12.74 15.17 6.73
C ARG A 668 13.38 15.67 8.02
N PRO A 669 12.81 15.35 9.20
CA PRO A 669 13.49 15.57 10.48
C PRO A 669 14.74 14.69 10.61
N GLY A 670 15.84 15.25 11.12
CA GLY A 670 17.04 14.47 11.49
C GLY A 670 16.92 13.81 12.87
N SER A 671 15.94 14.21 13.68
CA SER A 671 15.68 13.68 15.02
C SER A 671 14.24 13.96 15.41
N TYR A 672 13.64 13.11 16.24
CA TYR A 672 12.28 13.28 16.75
C TYR A 672 12.34 13.58 18.25
N LYS A 673 12.11 14.85 18.63
CA LYS A 673 12.17 15.28 20.04
C LYS A 673 11.07 14.57 20.83
N ASN A 674 11.42 14.06 22.02
CA ASN A 674 10.50 13.41 22.95
C ASN A 674 9.80 12.14 22.40
N ILE A 675 10.22 11.55 21.28
CA ILE A 675 9.56 10.37 20.70
C ILE A 675 10.58 9.24 20.56
N THR A 676 10.26 8.06 21.08
CA THR A 676 11.04 6.85 20.77
C THR A 676 10.61 6.29 19.43
N THR A 677 11.57 6.11 18.53
CA THR A 677 11.30 5.60 17.18
C THR A 677 11.97 4.25 16.94
N LEU A 678 11.42 3.50 15.98
CA LEU A 678 11.84 2.14 15.66
C LEU A 678 12.00 2.01 14.15
N GLY A 679 13.24 1.78 13.71
CA GLY A 679 13.54 1.39 12.33
C GLY A 679 13.50 -0.13 12.20
N VAL A 680 12.77 -0.67 11.23
CA VAL A 680 12.65 -2.11 10.99
C VAL A 680 12.84 -2.40 9.51
N THR A 681 13.63 -3.43 9.21
CA THR A 681 13.77 -4.01 7.86
C THR A 681 13.33 -5.46 7.92
N ILE A 682 12.41 -5.86 7.04
CA ILE A 682 11.84 -7.22 6.99
C ILE A 682 12.00 -7.74 5.57
N ARG A 683 12.49 -8.97 5.41
CA ARG A 683 12.44 -9.69 4.14
C ARG A 683 11.00 -10.15 3.87
N THR A 684 10.37 -9.55 2.87
CA THR A 684 9.06 -9.92 2.34
C THR A 684 9.27 -10.97 1.22
N GLY A 685 8.53 -12.07 1.21
CA GLY A 685 8.70 -13.15 0.22
C GLY A 685 8.18 -14.51 0.70
N ASN A 686 8.69 -15.62 0.16
CA ASN A 686 8.23 -17.00 0.45
C ASN A 686 8.23 -17.45 1.92
N ARG A 687 8.79 -16.64 2.84
CA ARG A 687 8.93 -16.95 4.27
C ARG A 687 7.95 -16.18 5.16
N LEU A 688 7.31 -15.11 4.64
CA LEU A 688 6.38 -14.27 5.39
C LEU A 688 5.23 -13.83 4.49
N ALA A 689 3.99 -14.11 4.90
CA ALA A 689 2.81 -13.69 4.17
C ALA A 689 2.72 -12.14 4.10
N SER A 690 2.25 -11.61 2.97
CA SER A 690 2.02 -10.17 2.74
C SER A 690 1.02 -9.52 3.71
N GLN A 691 0.28 -10.32 4.48
CA GLN A 691 -0.60 -9.82 5.54
C GLN A 691 0.10 -9.66 6.90
N SER A 692 1.29 -10.24 7.07
CA SER A 692 2.02 -10.26 8.36
C SER A 692 3.17 -9.27 8.42
N ASP A 693 3.70 -8.80 7.29
CA ASP A 693 4.81 -7.85 7.23
C ASP A 693 4.43 -6.46 7.76
N ARG A 694 3.17 -6.03 7.58
CA ARG A 694 2.59 -4.77 8.11
C ARG A 694 1.99 -4.87 9.52
N ARG A 695 2.35 -5.91 10.28
CA ARG A 695 1.85 -6.19 11.64
C ARG A 695 2.97 -6.21 12.66
N VAL A 696 3.80 -5.17 12.66
CA VAL A 696 4.81 -4.95 13.69
C VAL A 696 4.11 -4.48 14.96
N SER A 697 4.23 -5.25 16.03
CA SER A 697 3.76 -4.87 17.36
C SER A 697 4.90 -4.85 18.36
N VAL A 698 4.79 -3.97 19.34
CA VAL A 698 5.79 -3.77 20.38
C VAL A 698 5.09 -3.79 21.73
N VAL A 699 5.56 -4.63 22.64
CA VAL A 699 5.22 -4.52 24.07
C VAL A 699 6.24 -3.58 24.70
N ALA A 700 5.85 -2.33 24.94
CA ALA A 700 6.74 -1.31 25.46
C ALA A 700 6.51 -1.13 26.96
N ASN A 701 7.59 -1.12 27.75
CA ASN A 701 7.53 -0.72 29.16
C ASN A 701 8.02 0.72 29.33
N ARG A 702 7.11 1.61 29.74
CA ARG A 702 7.36 3.03 29.98
C ARG A 702 8.37 3.23 31.11
N LEU A 703 9.41 4.02 30.85
CA LEU A 703 10.31 4.53 31.89
C LEU A 703 9.88 5.96 32.24
N TYR A 704 9.45 6.17 33.48
CA TYR A 704 9.14 7.50 34.00
C TYR A 704 10.42 8.18 34.49
N ASP A 705 10.59 9.47 34.22
CA ASP A 705 11.78 10.21 34.62
C ASP A 705 11.80 10.43 36.15
N GLY A 706 12.54 9.57 36.86
CA GLY A 706 12.69 9.64 38.32
C GLY A 706 11.64 8.85 39.13
N TYR A 707 10.68 8.18 38.47
CA TYR A 707 9.65 7.39 39.14
C TYR A 707 9.67 5.91 38.75
N THR A 708 9.11 5.06 39.62
CA THR A 708 9.04 3.62 39.39
C THR A 708 8.10 3.30 38.23
N SER A 709 8.60 2.59 37.22
CA SER A 709 7.81 2.11 36.08
C SER A 709 6.63 1.24 36.54
N ARG A 710 5.49 1.36 35.86
CA ARG A 710 4.21 0.67 36.14
C ARG A 710 3.53 0.94 37.48
N SER A 711 4.16 1.65 38.43
CA SER A 711 3.53 1.98 39.71
C SER A 711 2.44 3.04 39.54
N ILE A 712 1.44 3.00 40.42
CA ILE A 712 0.32 3.95 40.43
C ILE A 712 0.83 5.36 40.73
N SER A 713 1.65 5.51 41.78
CA SER A 713 2.30 6.79 42.12
C SER A 713 3.20 7.31 41.00
N GLY A 714 3.93 6.44 40.30
CA GLY A 714 4.85 6.84 39.24
C GLY A 714 4.10 7.39 38.03
N ALA A 715 3.00 6.76 37.65
CA ALA A 715 2.12 7.25 36.60
C ALA A 715 1.45 8.59 36.96
N LEU A 716 0.97 8.76 38.20
CA LEU A 716 0.39 10.02 38.67
C LEU A 716 1.42 11.15 38.68
N ASN A 717 2.58 10.93 39.29
CA ASN A 717 3.60 11.96 39.42
C ASN A 717 4.21 12.34 38.06
N HIS A 718 4.27 11.42 37.11
CA HIS A 718 4.64 11.71 35.72
C HIS A 718 3.71 12.76 35.11
N LEU A 719 2.39 12.62 35.28
CA LEU A 719 1.43 13.61 34.75
C LEU A 719 1.44 14.91 35.54
N LEU A 720 1.48 14.81 36.87
CA LEU A 720 1.44 15.99 37.75
C LEU A 720 2.66 16.90 37.56
N ALA A 721 3.82 16.34 37.19
CA ALA A 721 5.03 17.10 36.91
C ALA A 721 4.83 18.17 35.82
N ASP A 722 3.92 17.93 34.86
CA ASP A 722 3.65 18.84 33.75
C ASP A 722 2.57 19.89 34.06
N THR A 723 1.81 19.75 35.17
CA THR A 723 0.66 20.61 35.50
C THR A 723 1.00 21.85 36.32
N GLY A 724 2.10 21.83 37.07
CA GLY A 724 2.43 22.85 38.07
C GLY A 724 1.50 22.90 39.30
N ALA A 725 0.57 21.94 39.44
CA ALA A 725 -0.30 21.83 40.60
C ALA A 725 0.48 21.51 41.87
N GLN A 726 -0.04 21.91 43.04
CA GLN A 726 0.51 21.42 44.30
C GLN A 726 0.14 19.95 44.46
N VAL A 727 1.11 19.10 44.78
CA VAL A 727 0.91 17.65 44.88
C VAL A 727 0.99 17.23 46.34
N ASP A 728 -0.01 16.49 46.80
CA ASP A 728 0.01 15.81 48.09
C ASP A 728 0.88 14.55 48.00
N THR A 729 2.19 14.75 47.94
CA THR A 729 3.16 13.66 47.76
C THR A 729 3.14 12.67 48.92
N ASP A 730 2.80 13.12 50.12
CA ASP A 730 2.75 12.28 51.32
C ASP A 730 1.57 11.30 51.24
N ALA A 731 0.37 11.77 50.84
CA ALA A 731 -0.78 10.89 50.64
C ALA A 731 -0.51 9.87 49.52
N ILE A 732 0.03 10.30 48.38
CA ILE A 732 0.37 9.40 47.25
C ILE A 732 1.40 8.36 47.70
N SER A 733 2.47 8.77 48.39
CA SER A 733 3.53 7.85 48.84
C SER A 733 3.05 6.88 49.92
N ALA A 734 2.18 7.34 50.81
CA ALA A 734 1.57 6.50 51.83
C ALA A 734 0.67 5.42 51.21
N LEU A 735 -0.16 5.76 50.22
CA LEU A 735 -0.98 4.77 49.52
C LEU A 735 -0.12 3.78 48.71
N GLU A 736 0.93 4.26 48.05
CA GLU A 736 1.86 3.39 47.33
C GLU A 736 2.52 2.37 48.28
N THR A 737 3.04 2.85 49.41
CA THR A 737 3.80 2.03 50.36
C THR A 737 2.90 1.05 51.12
N ASN A 738 1.73 1.50 51.58
CA ASN A 738 0.89 0.72 52.47
C ASN A 738 -0.09 -0.20 51.73
N TYR A 739 -0.46 0.13 50.48
CA TYR A 739 -1.51 -0.57 49.76
C TYR A 739 -1.11 -1.02 48.35
N TRP A 740 -0.69 -0.10 47.46
CA TRP A 740 -0.54 -0.44 46.05
C TRP A 740 0.63 -1.39 45.77
N THR A 741 1.85 -1.06 46.23
CA THR A 741 3.03 -1.91 46.03
C THR A 741 2.89 -3.28 46.73
N PRO A 742 2.48 -3.38 48.01
CA PRO A 742 2.33 -4.68 48.68
C PRO A 742 1.33 -5.63 48.01
N ARG A 743 0.31 -5.08 47.33
CA ARG A 743 -0.73 -5.84 46.63
C ARG A 743 -0.41 -6.07 45.14
N GLY A 744 0.68 -5.50 44.63
CA GLY A 744 1.06 -5.60 43.21
C GLY A 744 0.14 -4.81 42.27
N GLU A 745 -0.50 -3.75 42.75
CA GLU A 745 -1.35 -2.88 41.93
C GLU A 745 -0.49 -2.09 40.95
N THR A 746 -0.82 -2.17 39.67
CA THR A 746 -0.07 -1.55 38.55
C THR A 746 -1.01 -0.81 37.61
N PHE A 747 -0.49 0.14 36.83
CA PHE A 747 -1.24 0.84 35.80
C PHE A 747 -0.58 0.69 34.43
N ASP A 748 -1.32 0.12 33.50
CA ASP A 748 -0.86 -0.23 32.16
C ASP A 748 -1.90 0.23 31.12
N PHE A 749 -1.61 1.32 30.40
CA PHE A 749 -2.56 1.97 29.51
C PHE A 749 -1.85 2.68 28.36
N SER A 750 -2.53 2.84 27.22
CA SER A 750 -2.06 3.64 26.09
C SER A 750 -3.09 4.73 25.80
N ALA A 751 -2.69 5.99 25.95
CA ALA A 751 -3.47 7.14 25.53
C ALA A 751 -3.12 7.50 24.08
N ASP A 752 -4.02 7.20 23.13
CA ASP A 752 -3.82 7.45 21.70
C ASP A 752 -4.97 8.22 21.03
N THR A 753 -5.91 8.74 21.82
CA THR A 753 -7.07 9.52 21.33
C THR A 753 -7.04 10.97 21.82
N ASP A 754 -7.58 11.88 21.02
CA ASP A 754 -7.73 13.30 21.32
C ASP A 754 -8.85 13.61 22.33
N SER A 755 -9.71 12.64 22.62
CA SER A 755 -10.86 12.80 23.51
C SER A 755 -10.56 12.60 25.00
N THR A 756 -9.36 12.14 25.35
CA THR A 756 -9.02 11.75 26.73
C THR A 756 -8.26 12.88 27.42
N SER A 757 -8.87 13.49 28.44
CA SER A 757 -8.22 14.54 29.22
C SER A 757 -7.19 13.97 30.21
N MET A 758 -6.20 14.76 30.60
CA MET A 758 -5.24 14.37 31.64
C MET A 758 -5.92 14.01 32.97
N LEU A 759 -6.99 14.71 33.34
CA LEU A 759 -7.78 14.40 34.55
C LEU A 759 -8.45 13.02 34.46
N ASP A 760 -8.99 12.66 33.30
CA ASP A 760 -9.56 11.33 33.06
C ASP A 760 -8.48 10.24 33.20
N ILE A 761 -7.27 10.47 32.67
CA ILE A 761 -6.15 9.53 32.86
C ILE A 761 -5.76 9.43 34.34
N MET A 762 -5.68 10.53 35.09
CA MET A 762 -5.39 10.51 36.53
C MET A 762 -6.47 9.75 37.32
N GLN A 763 -7.75 9.90 36.96
CA GLN A 763 -8.85 9.13 37.55
C GLN A 763 -8.73 7.65 37.22
N LYS A 764 -8.37 7.27 35.98
CA LYS A 764 -8.10 5.88 35.59
C LYS A 764 -6.93 5.28 36.38
N ILE A 765 -5.85 6.04 36.57
CA ILE A 765 -4.69 5.61 37.37
C ILE A 765 -5.12 5.33 38.82
N ALA A 766 -5.84 6.25 39.44
CA ALA A 766 -6.30 6.07 40.82
C ALA A 766 -7.31 4.91 40.95
N THR A 767 -8.20 4.74 39.97
CA THR A 767 -9.17 3.63 39.91
C THR A 767 -8.45 2.28 39.82
N ALA A 768 -7.37 2.19 39.02
CA ALA A 768 -6.53 1.00 38.96
C ALA A 768 -5.89 0.68 40.32
N GLY A 769 -5.56 1.71 41.11
CA GLY A 769 -5.15 1.58 42.51
C GLY A 769 -6.29 1.35 43.52
N MET A 770 -7.51 1.03 43.08
CA MET A 770 -8.70 0.87 43.93
C MET A 770 -8.99 2.11 44.79
N GLY A 771 -8.73 3.29 44.25
CA GLY A 771 -8.95 4.58 44.89
C GLY A 771 -9.58 5.59 43.94
N TYR A 772 -9.50 6.85 44.33
CA TYR A 772 -10.00 7.98 43.57
C TYR A 772 -8.98 9.11 43.56
N PHE A 773 -8.94 9.84 42.46
CA PHE A 773 -8.18 11.07 42.35
C PHE A 773 -9.08 12.25 42.74
N HIS A 774 -8.54 13.19 43.50
CA HIS A 774 -9.28 14.37 43.93
C HIS A 774 -8.40 15.62 43.85
N LEU A 775 -8.98 16.71 43.36
CA LEU A 775 -8.34 18.01 43.30
C LEU A 775 -9.13 18.96 44.19
N SER A 776 -8.55 19.36 45.32
CA SER A 776 -9.18 20.26 46.31
C SER A 776 -8.26 21.44 46.58
N ASP A 777 -8.76 22.67 46.48
CA ASP A 777 -8.01 23.90 46.74
C ASP A 777 -6.65 24.02 46.00
N GLY A 778 -6.56 23.44 44.80
CA GLY A 778 -5.33 23.41 44.00
C GLY A 778 -4.30 22.35 44.44
N LEU A 779 -4.63 21.54 45.45
CA LEU A 779 -3.88 20.36 45.89
C LEU A 779 -4.41 19.10 45.20
N ALA A 780 -3.57 18.48 44.37
CA ALA A 780 -3.80 17.19 43.76
C ALA A 780 -3.47 16.08 44.76
N THR A 781 -4.49 15.32 45.16
CA THR A 781 -4.37 14.24 46.14
C THR A 781 -5.12 13.00 45.69
N VAL A 782 -4.96 11.92 46.43
CA VAL A 782 -5.56 10.62 46.18
C VAL A 782 -6.20 10.09 47.45
N GLY A 783 -7.33 9.43 47.30
CA GLY A 783 -7.97 8.70 48.38
C GLY A 783 -8.07 7.22 48.05
N ARG A 784 -7.95 6.38 49.06
CA ARG A 784 -8.24 4.95 48.91
C ARG A 784 -9.72 4.69 49.07
N GLU A 785 -10.23 3.79 48.26
CA GLU A 785 -11.55 3.20 48.46
C GLU A 785 -11.37 1.81 49.09
N GLY A 786 -12.02 1.57 50.24
CA GLY A 786 -11.82 0.37 51.05
C GLY A 786 -12.37 0.55 52.45
N ILE A 787 -12.10 -0.42 53.34
CA ILE A 787 -12.47 -0.31 54.76
C ILE A 787 -11.74 0.88 55.39
N LYS A 788 -12.50 1.82 55.98
CA LYS A 788 -12.03 3.06 56.61
C LYS A 788 -12.47 3.14 58.06
N SER A 789 -11.64 3.72 58.94
CA SER A 789 -12.06 4.15 60.27
C SER A 789 -12.89 5.43 60.19
N TRP A 790 -13.64 5.75 61.25
CA TRP A 790 -14.38 7.02 61.32
C TRP A 790 -13.43 8.20 61.26
N SER A 791 -13.67 9.09 60.31
CA SER A 791 -12.94 10.34 60.11
C SER A 791 -13.53 11.48 60.94
N GLY A 792 -14.83 11.42 61.25
CA GLY A 792 -15.53 12.45 62.02
C GLY A 792 -16.99 12.12 62.29
N VAL A 793 -17.66 13.05 62.96
CA VAL A 793 -19.10 12.97 63.27
C VAL A 793 -19.77 14.28 62.89
N ILE A 794 -20.99 14.21 62.37
CA ILE A 794 -21.91 15.34 62.23
C ILE A 794 -23.18 15.00 63.01
N SER A 795 -23.47 15.78 64.03
CA SER A 795 -24.65 15.61 64.88
C SER A 795 -25.62 16.78 64.72
N PRO A 796 -26.84 16.72 65.28
CA PRO A 796 -27.81 17.80 65.20
C PRO A 796 -27.29 19.17 65.71
N GLN A 797 -26.19 19.18 66.46
CA GLN A 797 -25.53 20.35 67.02
C GLN A 797 -24.67 21.08 65.99
N GLU A 798 -24.26 20.39 64.92
CA GLU A 798 -23.49 20.95 63.81
C GLU A 798 -24.37 21.28 62.60
N THR A 799 -25.62 20.80 62.57
CA THR A 799 -26.50 20.99 61.43
C THR A 799 -27.37 22.24 61.56
N THR A 800 -27.45 23.03 60.49
CA THR A 800 -28.37 24.18 60.39
C THR A 800 -29.77 23.79 59.89
N GLU A 801 -29.88 22.61 59.26
CA GLU A 801 -31.12 22.02 58.76
C GLU A 801 -31.20 20.54 59.16
N GLU A 802 -32.42 19.96 59.16
CA GLU A 802 -32.63 18.55 59.53
C GLU A 802 -31.91 17.59 58.58
N LEU A 803 -31.30 16.53 59.14
CA LEU A 803 -30.72 15.43 58.37
C LEU A 803 -31.81 14.75 57.52
N THR A 804 -31.67 14.85 56.20
CA THR A 804 -32.56 14.17 55.26
C THR A 804 -31.96 12.83 54.85
N THR A 805 -32.67 11.74 55.16
CA THR A 805 -32.33 10.39 54.71
C THR A 805 -33.26 9.94 53.58
N SER A 806 -32.69 9.51 52.46
CA SER A 806 -33.43 8.94 51.33
C SER A 806 -33.06 7.48 51.11
N PHE A 807 -34.08 6.61 51.01
CA PHE A 807 -33.95 5.17 50.81
C PHE A 807 -34.43 4.75 49.42
N LYS A 808 -33.61 3.99 48.70
CA LYS A 808 -33.98 3.36 47.43
C LYS A 808 -34.26 1.88 47.62
N ALA A 809 -35.53 1.49 47.53
CA ALA A 809 -35.93 0.08 47.56
C ALA A 809 -35.33 -0.71 46.38
N PRO A 810 -34.96 -1.99 46.58
CA PRO A 810 -34.56 -2.88 45.48
C PRO A 810 -35.61 -2.95 44.38
N SER A 811 -35.18 -2.82 43.13
CA SER A 811 -36.04 -2.89 41.95
C SER A 811 -35.44 -3.79 40.87
N SER A 812 -36.28 -4.27 39.94
CA SER A 812 -35.82 -5.03 38.76
C SER A 812 -34.94 -4.21 37.81
N ASP A 813 -34.93 -2.89 37.97
CA ASP A 813 -34.09 -1.99 37.18
C ASP A 813 -32.68 -1.83 37.77
N ASP A 814 -32.41 -2.36 38.96
CA ASP A 814 -31.07 -2.35 39.54
C ASP A 814 -30.18 -3.40 38.86
N TYR A 815 -28.89 -3.10 38.76
CA TYR A 815 -27.92 -4.09 38.31
C TYR A 815 -27.72 -5.15 39.39
N ASP A 816 -27.83 -6.41 39.00
CA ASP A 816 -27.60 -7.57 39.86
C ASP A 816 -26.42 -8.43 39.38
N GLY A 817 -25.71 -7.96 38.34
CA GLY A 817 -24.40 -8.44 37.90
C GLY A 817 -23.59 -7.34 37.22
N VAL A 818 -22.27 -7.50 37.16
CA VAL A 818 -21.36 -6.59 36.44
C VAL A 818 -20.42 -7.43 35.57
N ASP A 819 -20.28 -7.09 34.30
CA ASP A 819 -19.32 -7.68 33.37
C ASP A 819 -18.23 -6.65 33.09
N VAL A 820 -17.01 -6.97 33.52
CA VAL A 820 -15.86 -6.07 33.40
C VAL A 820 -15.02 -6.48 32.20
N THR A 821 -15.05 -5.67 31.14
CA THR A 821 -14.16 -5.83 29.99
C THR A 821 -12.84 -5.10 30.24
N PHE A 822 -11.73 -5.82 30.14
CA PHE A 822 -10.37 -5.32 30.34
C PHE A 822 -9.44 -5.89 29.26
N ILE A 823 -8.21 -5.38 29.16
CA ILE A 823 -7.21 -5.89 28.20
C ILE A 823 -6.21 -6.76 28.95
N SER A 824 -6.15 -8.05 28.62
CA SER A 824 -5.29 -9.01 29.30
C SER A 824 -3.81 -8.81 28.96
N SER A 825 -2.93 -8.75 29.96
CA SER A 825 -1.47 -8.67 29.74
C SER A 825 -0.87 -9.92 29.10
N THR A 826 -1.61 -11.03 29.10
CA THR A 826 -1.15 -12.31 28.54
C THR A 826 -1.50 -12.43 27.07
N THR A 827 -2.75 -12.12 26.70
CA THR A 827 -3.26 -12.26 25.34
C THR A 827 -3.20 -10.96 24.55
N TRP A 828 -3.17 -9.81 25.24
CA TRP A 828 -3.35 -8.47 24.69
C TRP A 828 -4.63 -8.32 23.87
N ALA A 829 -5.66 -9.06 24.28
CA ALA A 829 -7.00 -8.99 23.73
C ALA A 829 -7.98 -8.51 24.82
N GLU A 830 -9.12 -7.99 24.39
CA GLU A 830 -10.23 -7.71 25.29
C GLU A 830 -10.77 -9.03 25.84
N GLU A 831 -10.81 -9.14 27.16
CA GLU A 831 -11.38 -10.25 27.92
C GLU A 831 -12.42 -9.69 28.90
N THR A 832 -13.45 -10.48 29.21
CA THR A 832 -14.53 -10.05 30.11
C THR A 832 -14.55 -10.94 31.35
N VAL A 833 -14.66 -10.30 32.51
CA VAL A 833 -14.79 -10.95 33.81
C VAL A 833 -16.23 -10.80 34.30
N GLN A 834 -16.87 -11.92 34.60
CA GLN A 834 -18.22 -11.93 35.17
C GLN A 834 -18.18 -11.78 36.70
N CYS A 835 -18.67 -10.65 37.20
CA CYS A 835 -18.81 -10.40 38.63
C CYS A 835 -20.24 -10.78 39.07
N ARG A 836 -20.34 -11.80 39.93
CA ARG A 836 -21.59 -12.44 40.37
C ARG A 836 -21.49 -12.79 41.86
N THR A 837 -22.62 -12.78 42.55
CA THR A 837 -22.72 -13.35 43.91
C THR A 837 -23.10 -14.83 43.84
N SER A 838 -22.71 -15.61 44.85
CA SER A 838 -22.97 -17.07 44.86
C SER A 838 -24.46 -17.43 44.88
N ASP A 839 -25.31 -16.54 45.37
CA ASP A 839 -26.76 -16.67 45.43
C ASP A 839 -27.47 -16.21 44.14
N ASN A 840 -26.79 -15.44 43.27
CA ASN A 840 -27.32 -14.98 41.98
C ASN A 840 -26.33 -15.21 40.83
N PRO A 841 -26.10 -16.47 40.40
CA PRO A 841 -25.18 -16.78 39.30
C PRO A 841 -25.68 -16.29 37.93
N THR A 842 -27.01 -16.12 37.77
CA THR A 842 -27.65 -15.74 36.50
C THR A 842 -28.44 -14.43 36.66
N PRO A 843 -27.75 -13.28 36.68
CA PRO A 843 -28.36 -11.98 36.91
C PRO A 843 -29.35 -11.60 35.80
N THR A 844 -30.38 -10.86 36.18
CA THR A 844 -31.42 -10.37 35.27
C THR A 844 -30.95 -9.15 34.48
N LYS A 845 -30.13 -8.29 35.09
CA LYS A 845 -29.61 -7.06 34.51
C LYS A 845 -28.12 -6.89 34.83
N VAL A 846 -27.31 -6.94 33.78
CA VAL A 846 -25.85 -6.86 33.89
C VAL A 846 -25.34 -5.50 33.42
N GLU A 847 -24.51 -4.85 34.21
CA GLU A 847 -23.76 -3.68 33.77
C GLU A 847 -22.58 -4.14 32.90
N ALA A 848 -22.46 -3.61 31.67
CA ALA A 848 -21.26 -3.76 30.86
C ALA A 848 -20.27 -2.62 31.21
N TYR A 849 -19.25 -2.94 32.00
CA TYR A 849 -18.27 -1.97 32.49
C TYR A 849 -16.93 -2.17 31.78
N LYS A 850 -16.40 -1.12 31.15
CA LYS A 850 -15.06 -1.13 30.55
C LYS A 850 -14.05 -0.58 31.55
N LEU A 851 -13.05 -1.38 31.89
CA LEU A 851 -11.99 -1.03 32.83
C LEU A 851 -10.65 -0.89 32.10
N ASP A 852 -10.26 0.36 31.86
CA ASP A 852 -8.96 0.70 31.27
C ASP A 852 -7.86 0.74 32.36
N GLY A 853 -6.62 0.43 31.99
CA GLY A 853 -5.46 0.56 32.89
C GLY A 853 -5.16 -0.64 33.78
N VAL A 854 -6.10 -1.59 33.89
CA VAL A 854 -5.95 -2.84 34.67
C VAL A 854 -5.87 -4.02 33.72
N VAL A 855 -4.76 -4.75 33.75
CA VAL A 855 -4.46 -5.80 32.76
C VAL A 855 -4.52 -7.23 33.28
N THR A 856 -4.94 -7.41 34.53
CA THR A 856 -5.04 -8.72 35.19
C THR A 856 -6.48 -9.04 35.57
N GLN A 857 -6.88 -10.29 35.35
CA GLN A 857 -8.23 -10.78 35.58
C GLN A 857 -8.71 -10.61 37.03
N ASP A 858 -7.87 -10.97 38.02
CA ASP A 858 -8.22 -10.87 39.44
C ASP A 858 -8.52 -9.43 39.88
N ARG A 859 -7.73 -8.47 39.40
CA ARG A 859 -7.95 -7.04 39.72
C ARG A 859 -9.21 -6.49 39.07
N ALA A 860 -9.48 -6.88 37.82
CA ALA A 860 -10.73 -6.53 37.15
C ALA A 860 -11.94 -7.10 37.91
N TYR A 861 -11.86 -8.35 38.39
CA TYR A 861 -12.88 -8.99 39.22
C TYR A 861 -13.13 -8.23 40.53
N ARG A 862 -12.08 -7.88 41.29
CA ARG A 862 -12.20 -7.15 42.57
C ARG A 862 -12.93 -5.82 42.40
N ILE A 863 -12.54 -5.01 41.41
CA ILE A 863 -13.18 -3.72 41.12
C ILE A 863 -14.64 -3.91 40.70
N GLY A 864 -14.92 -4.91 39.85
CA GLY A 864 -16.28 -5.23 39.43
C GLY A 864 -17.18 -5.74 40.56
N MET A 865 -16.66 -6.62 41.44
CA MET A 865 -17.39 -7.11 42.60
C MET A 865 -17.69 -5.99 43.59
N ARG A 866 -16.75 -5.08 43.83
CA ARG A 866 -17.00 -3.89 44.66
C ARG A 866 -18.15 -3.04 44.12
N ARG A 867 -18.18 -2.84 42.80
CA ARG A 867 -19.26 -2.11 42.12
C ARG A 867 -20.59 -2.83 42.25
N LEU A 868 -20.61 -4.16 42.09
CA LEU A 868 -21.79 -4.99 42.33
C LEU A 868 -22.28 -4.89 43.78
N MET A 869 -21.40 -5.01 44.76
CA MET A 869 -21.76 -4.90 46.18
C MET A 869 -22.40 -3.55 46.51
N LYS A 870 -21.93 -2.45 45.89
CA LYS A 870 -22.56 -1.13 46.01
C LYS A 870 -23.97 -1.11 45.43
N TYR A 871 -24.22 -1.66 44.23
CA TYR A 871 -25.57 -1.77 43.68
C TYR A 871 -26.52 -2.59 44.58
N THR A 872 -26.00 -3.62 45.23
CA THR A 872 -26.79 -4.45 46.14
C THR A 872 -27.10 -3.72 47.45
N TYR A 873 -26.08 -3.19 48.13
CA TYR A 873 -26.18 -2.78 49.54
C TYR A 873 -26.24 -1.26 49.77
N GLN A 874 -25.77 -0.42 48.84
CA GLN A 874 -25.75 1.03 49.02
C GLN A 874 -27.13 1.64 48.70
N ARG A 875 -28.05 1.56 49.67
CA ARG A 875 -29.47 1.93 49.49
C ARG A 875 -29.89 3.23 50.16
N LEU A 876 -29.04 3.81 50.99
CA LEU A 876 -29.29 5.06 51.70
C LEU A 876 -28.40 6.17 51.17
N SER A 877 -28.97 7.36 51.08
CA SER A 877 -28.28 8.63 50.83
C SER A 877 -28.73 9.66 51.85
N PHE A 878 -27.82 10.56 52.19
CA PHE A 878 -27.97 11.55 53.25
C PHE A 878 -27.70 12.94 52.67
N SER A 879 -28.49 13.92 53.10
CA SER A 879 -28.30 15.33 52.79
C SER A 879 -28.52 16.14 54.06
N LEU A 880 -27.60 17.05 54.36
CA LEU A 880 -27.67 17.95 55.51
C LEU A 880 -26.96 19.26 55.17
N SER A 881 -27.20 20.29 55.97
CA SER A 881 -26.46 21.56 55.91
C SER A 881 -25.78 21.83 57.24
N THR A 882 -24.54 22.33 57.21
CA THR A 882 -23.76 22.78 58.38
C THR A 882 -23.32 24.22 58.19
N GLU A 883 -22.74 24.85 59.21
CA GLU A 883 -21.99 26.11 58.99
C GLU A 883 -20.66 25.82 58.27
N LEU A 884 -19.52 26.12 58.89
CA LEU A 884 -18.18 25.83 58.33
C LEU A 884 -17.63 24.47 58.80
N ASP A 885 -18.34 23.77 59.68
CA ASP A 885 -17.89 22.51 60.29
C ASP A 885 -17.59 21.41 59.26
N ALA A 886 -18.36 21.33 58.16
CA ALA A 886 -18.11 20.31 57.15
C ALA A 886 -16.77 20.47 56.40
N LEU A 887 -16.16 21.67 56.41
CA LEU A 887 -14.92 21.95 55.67
C LEU A 887 -13.69 21.25 56.25
N CYS A 888 -13.79 20.62 57.43
CA CYS A 888 -12.72 19.75 57.94
C CYS A 888 -12.69 18.36 57.27
N TYR A 889 -13.72 18.01 56.49
CA TYR A 889 -13.83 16.73 55.79
C TYR A 889 -13.61 16.86 54.28
N ARG A 890 -13.37 15.73 53.63
CA ARG A 890 -13.10 15.63 52.19
C ARG A 890 -13.96 14.57 51.52
N PHE A 891 -13.98 14.59 50.19
CA PHE A 891 -14.62 13.55 49.39
C PHE A 891 -14.12 12.15 49.80
N GLY A 892 -15.07 11.26 50.06
CA GLY A 892 -14.83 9.87 50.44
C GLY A 892 -14.43 9.63 51.90
N ASP A 893 -14.41 10.64 52.76
CA ASP A 893 -14.24 10.44 54.21
C ASP A 893 -15.43 9.68 54.82
N ARG A 894 -15.15 8.81 55.80
CA ARG A 894 -16.18 8.03 56.49
C ARG A 894 -16.65 8.79 57.72
N LEU A 895 -17.90 9.26 57.72
CA LEU A 895 -18.48 9.98 58.85
C LEU A 895 -19.63 9.19 59.50
N ILE A 896 -19.81 9.42 60.80
CA ILE A 896 -21.04 9.06 61.50
C ILE A 896 -21.99 10.26 61.42
N LEU A 897 -23.19 10.04 60.89
CA LEU A 897 -24.27 11.03 60.93
C LEU A 897 -25.28 10.60 62.01
N THR A 898 -25.64 11.48 62.91
CA THR A 898 -26.60 11.18 63.98
C THR A 898 -27.85 12.04 63.86
N ASP A 899 -28.97 11.53 64.35
CA ASP A 899 -30.26 12.23 64.40
C ASP A 899 -30.79 12.35 65.84
N ASP A 900 -31.87 13.09 66.00
CA ASP A 900 -32.64 13.25 67.25
C ASP A 900 -33.99 12.52 67.22
N ILE A 901 -34.17 11.55 66.30
CA ILE A 901 -35.42 10.82 66.11
C ILE A 901 -35.61 9.81 67.26
N PRO A 902 -36.75 9.83 67.97
CA PRO A 902 -37.04 8.84 69.00
C PRO A 902 -36.93 7.40 68.47
N GLY A 903 -35.98 6.63 69.01
CA GLY A 903 -35.72 5.23 68.64
C GLY A 903 -34.41 4.98 67.89
N SER A 904 -33.69 6.01 67.44
CA SER A 904 -32.31 5.87 66.91
C SER A 904 -31.29 5.51 68.00
N ASN A 905 -31.67 5.70 69.27
CA ASN A 905 -30.85 5.47 70.46
C ASN A 905 -29.53 6.26 70.41
N THR A 906 -29.58 7.48 69.89
CA THR A 906 -28.47 8.45 69.90
C THR A 906 -28.89 9.71 70.63
N ILE A 907 -28.00 10.24 71.48
CA ILE A 907 -28.14 11.53 72.15
C ILE A 907 -26.85 12.28 71.89
N SER A 908 -26.94 13.43 71.24
CA SER A 908 -25.77 14.30 71.05
C SER A 908 -25.75 15.37 72.12
N CYS A 909 -24.56 15.60 72.69
CA CYS A 909 -24.35 16.50 73.80
C CYS A 909 -23.11 17.39 73.64
N LEU A 910 -23.17 18.61 74.19
CA LEU A 910 -22.00 19.45 74.41
C LEU A 910 -21.26 18.99 75.68
N VAL A 911 -19.93 18.93 75.62
CA VAL A 911 -19.11 18.80 76.84
C VAL A 911 -19.13 20.14 77.58
N THR A 912 -19.67 20.15 78.79
CA THR A 912 -19.80 21.36 79.62
C THR A 912 -18.70 21.50 80.66
N ASP A 913 -18.16 20.37 81.14
CA ASP A 913 -17.03 20.33 82.07
C ASP A 913 -16.20 19.07 81.83
N MET A 914 -14.89 19.17 82.06
CA MET A 914 -13.95 18.05 81.90
C MET A 914 -12.87 18.13 82.97
N SER A 915 -12.66 17.01 83.67
CA SER A 915 -11.53 16.84 84.59
C SER A 915 -10.92 15.46 84.41
N TYR A 916 -9.60 15.35 84.59
CA TYR A 916 -8.91 14.08 84.37
C TYR A 916 -7.76 13.86 85.36
N THR A 917 -7.40 12.59 85.53
CA THR A 917 -6.25 12.08 86.28
C THR A 917 -5.45 11.16 85.36
N SER A 918 -4.38 10.52 85.86
CA SER A 918 -3.61 9.54 85.06
C SER A 918 -4.42 8.30 84.65
N ASP A 919 -5.54 8.04 85.32
CA ASP A 919 -6.27 6.78 85.18
C ASP A 919 -7.69 6.99 84.62
N LEU A 920 -8.29 8.17 84.83
CA LEU A 920 -9.70 8.42 84.57
C LEU A 920 -9.95 9.84 84.05
N ILE A 921 -10.89 9.97 83.12
CA ILE A 921 -11.46 11.23 82.62
C ILE A 921 -12.93 11.27 83.05
N ILE A 922 -13.36 12.38 83.65
CA ILE A 922 -14.74 12.65 84.07
C ILE A 922 -15.27 13.80 83.21
N ILE A 923 -16.42 13.59 82.57
CA ILE A 923 -17.01 14.49 81.60
C ILE A 923 -18.45 14.81 82.03
N GLY A 924 -18.77 16.11 82.09
CA GLY A 924 -20.13 16.63 82.22
C GLY A 924 -20.71 17.02 80.86
N VAL A 925 -22.00 16.76 80.64
CA VAL A 925 -22.71 17.01 79.37
C VAL A 925 -23.92 17.93 79.54
N SER A 926 -24.42 18.50 78.44
CA SER A 926 -25.58 19.42 78.45
C SER A 926 -26.96 18.74 78.54
N GLU A 927 -27.09 17.49 78.08
CA GLU A 927 -28.34 16.73 77.98
C GLU A 927 -28.30 15.51 78.91
N PRO A 928 -29.42 15.08 79.49
CA PRO A 928 -29.48 13.88 80.33
C PRO A 928 -29.27 12.61 79.49
N LEU A 929 -28.40 11.72 79.98
CA LEU A 929 -28.02 10.48 79.33
C LEU A 929 -29.02 9.35 79.64
N ASP A 930 -29.44 8.60 78.61
CA ASP A 930 -30.35 7.47 78.76
C ASP A 930 -29.59 6.13 78.89
N TRP A 931 -29.28 5.76 80.14
CA TRP A 931 -28.60 4.50 80.46
C TRP A 931 -29.45 3.24 80.25
N THR A 932 -30.70 3.37 79.76
CA THR A 932 -31.51 2.21 79.37
C THR A 932 -31.13 1.64 78.01
N PHE A 933 -30.31 2.36 77.23
CA PHE A 933 -29.80 1.87 75.95
C PHE A 933 -29.04 0.54 76.10
N THR A 934 -29.17 -0.34 75.11
CA THR A 934 -28.47 -1.61 75.11
C THR A 934 -26.96 -1.39 75.05
N ASN A 935 -26.27 -1.76 76.14
CA ASN A 935 -24.81 -1.67 76.26
C ASN A 935 -24.27 -0.28 75.81
N PRO A 936 -24.54 0.77 76.61
CA PRO A 936 -24.28 2.16 76.21
C PRO A 936 -22.83 2.42 75.84
N ARG A 937 -22.62 3.29 74.86
CA ARG A 937 -21.33 3.69 74.30
C ARG A 937 -21.31 5.20 74.08
N ILE A 938 -20.11 5.73 73.89
CA ILE A 938 -19.92 7.10 73.44
C ILE A 938 -18.95 7.20 72.28
N VAL A 939 -19.14 8.22 71.46
CA VAL A 939 -18.15 8.74 70.53
C VAL A 939 -17.92 10.20 70.87
N ILE A 940 -16.66 10.62 70.88
CA ILE A 940 -16.27 12.01 71.09
C ILE A 940 -15.93 12.61 69.73
N ARG A 941 -16.62 13.70 69.37
CA ARG A 941 -16.19 14.57 68.28
C ARG A 941 -15.24 15.60 68.87
N TYR A 942 -13.99 15.57 68.44
CA TYR A 942 -12.98 16.53 68.85
C TYR A 942 -13.18 17.88 68.15
N GLN A 943 -12.48 18.91 68.62
CA GLN A 943 -12.62 20.28 68.15
C GLN A 943 -12.10 20.49 66.71
N ASP A 944 -11.31 19.56 66.18
CA ASP A 944 -10.86 19.52 64.78
C ASP A 944 -11.83 18.75 63.86
N GLY A 945 -12.96 18.28 64.39
CA GLY A 945 -13.97 17.46 63.69
C GLY A 945 -13.68 15.96 63.70
N SER A 946 -12.49 15.54 64.11
CA SER A 946 -12.14 14.11 64.16
C SER A 946 -12.97 13.35 65.21
N ALA A 947 -13.11 12.04 65.01
CA ALA A 947 -13.89 11.18 65.90
C ALA A 947 -13.02 10.24 66.72
N SER A 948 -13.39 10.01 67.98
CA SER A 948 -12.82 8.93 68.79
C SER A 948 -13.29 7.56 68.30
N ALA A 949 -12.58 6.50 68.71
CA ALA A 949 -13.14 5.16 68.68
C ALA A 949 -14.39 5.06 69.58
N LEU A 950 -15.14 3.95 69.48
CA LEU A 950 -16.30 3.70 70.32
C LEU A 950 -15.86 3.41 71.77
N LEU A 951 -16.13 4.31 72.69
CA LEU A 951 -15.69 4.23 74.09
C LEU A 951 -16.80 3.68 75.00
N THR A 952 -16.41 3.09 76.12
CA THR A 952 -17.35 2.54 77.11
C THR A 952 -17.43 3.49 78.32
N PRO A 953 -18.54 4.23 78.49
CA PRO A 953 -18.73 5.13 79.61
C PRO A 953 -19.14 4.38 80.88
N THR A 954 -18.77 4.91 82.05
CA THR A 954 -19.25 4.48 83.38
C THR A 954 -20.12 5.57 83.99
N GLN A 955 -21.36 5.24 84.33
CA GLN A 955 -22.34 6.18 84.89
C GLN A 955 -21.87 6.76 86.23
N ILE A 956 -21.97 8.08 86.37
CA ILE A 956 -21.83 8.78 87.66
C ILE A 956 -23.21 9.30 88.06
N ASP A 957 -23.85 10.06 87.18
CA ASP A 957 -25.24 10.54 87.31
C ASP A 957 -25.88 10.74 85.92
N ASP A 958 -27.00 11.45 85.85
CA ASP A 958 -27.75 11.67 84.60
C ASP A 958 -27.02 12.59 83.62
N PHE A 959 -26.10 13.44 84.07
CA PHE A 959 -25.37 14.42 83.23
C PHE A 959 -23.85 14.23 83.24
N THR A 960 -23.36 13.20 83.95
CA THR A 960 -21.92 12.99 84.16
C THR A 960 -21.57 11.52 84.00
N PHE A 961 -20.48 11.25 83.28
CA PHE A 961 -19.91 9.93 83.14
C PHE A 961 -18.39 9.97 83.26
N SER A 962 -17.79 8.78 83.37
CA SER A 962 -16.33 8.63 83.32
C SER A 962 -15.87 7.60 82.30
N ILE A 963 -14.66 7.79 81.78
CA ILE A 963 -13.96 6.88 80.87
C ILE A 963 -12.50 6.71 81.31
N PRO A 964 -11.86 5.57 80.99
CA PRO A 964 -10.42 5.39 81.22
C PRO A 964 -9.61 6.45 80.47
N TYR A 965 -8.55 6.95 81.10
CA TYR A 965 -7.58 7.81 80.39
C TYR A 965 -6.87 7.01 79.29
N SER A 966 -6.71 7.61 78.12
CA SER A 966 -5.90 7.09 77.02
C SER A 966 -5.19 8.24 76.31
N THR A 967 -3.97 7.99 75.84
CA THR A 967 -3.22 8.95 75.01
C THR A 967 -3.93 9.25 73.69
N ASP A 968 -4.82 8.37 73.23
CA ASP A 968 -5.60 8.60 72.01
C ASP A 968 -6.76 9.59 72.21
N ILE A 969 -7.19 9.80 73.46
CA ILE A 969 -8.25 10.75 73.81
C ILE A 969 -7.65 12.14 74.05
N ALA A 970 -6.43 12.18 74.59
CA ALA A 970 -5.64 13.39 74.83
C ALA A 970 -6.46 14.56 75.43
N PRO A 971 -7.14 14.37 76.58
CA PRO A 971 -7.97 15.42 77.19
C PRO A 971 -7.19 16.70 77.49
N GLU A 972 -5.86 16.62 77.67
CA GLU A 972 -4.97 17.79 77.80
C GLU A 972 -4.95 18.71 76.58
N ALA A 973 -5.34 18.23 75.40
CA ALA A 973 -5.38 19.00 74.16
C ALA A 973 -6.72 19.73 73.95
N TRP A 974 -7.72 19.50 74.82
CA TRP A 974 -9.04 20.08 74.65
C TRP A 974 -9.10 21.50 75.22
N GLU A 975 -9.43 22.46 74.37
CA GLU A 975 -9.55 23.87 74.75
C GLU A 975 -10.95 24.17 75.31
N MET A 976 -11.12 23.98 76.62
CA MET A 976 -12.40 24.14 77.31
C MET A 976 -12.69 25.57 77.81
N SER A 977 -11.71 26.47 77.76
CA SER A 977 -11.80 27.81 78.40
C SER A 977 -11.89 28.99 77.44
N MET A 978 -11.74 28.76 76.14
CA MET A 978 -11.72 29.79 75.11
C MET A 978 -13.07 29.88 74.39
N GLY A 979 -13.86 30.92 74.66
CA GLY A 979 -15.21 31.05 74.08
C GLY A 979 -15.29 31.26 72.56
N ALA A 980 -14.16 31.28 71.85
CA ALA A 980 -14.09 31.31 70.38
C ALA A 980 -13.88 29.91 69.76
N ILE A 981 -13.62 28.89 70.58
CA ILE A 981 -13.49 27.49 70.17
C ILE A 981 -14.65 26.75 70.81
N GLU A 982 -15.39 25.99 70.02
CA GLU A 982 -16.49 25.21 70.53
C GLU A 982 -15.98 24.00 71.35
N PRO A 983 -16.67 23.59 72.42
CA PRO A 983 -16.25 22.42 73.19
C PRO A 983 -16.42 21.12 72.36
N PRO A 984 -15.71 20.03 72.70
CA PRO A 984 -15.97 18.73 72.11
C PRO A 984 -17.44 18.31 72.25
N ARG A 985 -17.89 17.43 71.35
CA ARG A 985 -19.23 16.82 71.44
C ARG A 985 -19.13 15.38 71.91
N VAL A 986 -20.14 14.94 72.65
CA VAL A 986 -20.32 13.53 73.02
C VAL A 986 -21.59 13.03 72.37
N ILE A 987 -21.45 11.97 71.59
CA ILE A 987 -22.57 11.21 71.05
C ILE A 987 -22.71 9.99 71.96
N PHE A 988 -23.74 9.98 72.80
CA PHE A 988 -24.11 8.84 73.63
C PHE A 988 -25.07 7.94 72.86
N CYS A 989 -24.70 6.67 72.71
CA CYS A 989 -25.41 5.76 71.80
C CYS A 989 -25.49 4.32 72.33
N SER A 990 -26.31 3.50 71.70
CA SER A 990 -26.28 2.04 71.88
C SER A 990 -25.06 1.43 71.19
N SER A 991 -24.53 0.32 71.70
CA SER A 991 -23.50 -0.44 70.95
C SER A 991 -24.04 -1.08 69.65
N GLU A 992 -25.36 -1.17 69.51
CA GLU A 992 -26.03 -1.74 68.34
C GLU A 992 -26.27 -0.69 67.23
N SER A 993 -26.19 0.60 67.56
CA SER A 993 -26.44 1.72 66.63
C SER A 993 -25.70 2.97 67.13
N VAL A 994 -24.63 3.35 66.42
CA VAL A 994 -23.80 4.53 66.73
C VAL A 994 -24.24 5.76 65.92
N GLY A 995 -25.17 5.57 64.98
CA GLY A 995 -25.58 6.54 63.96
C GLY A 995 -25.51 5.90 62.56
N TYR A 996 -25.67 6.72 61.53
CA TYR A 996 -25.55 6.30 60.15
C TYR A 996 -24.10 6.39 59.67
N ASP A 997 -23.51 5.25 59.33
CA ASP A 997 -22.23 5.21 58.64
C ASP A 997 -22.37 5.74 57.20
N SER A 998 -21.59 6.77 56.87
CA SER A 998 -21.71 7.48 55.60
C SER A 998 -20.35 7.77 54.97
N LEU A 999 -20.33 7.87 53.64
CA LEU A 999 -19.22 8.37 52.83
C LEU A 999 -19.59 9.71 52.22
N ILE A 1000 -18.78 10.74 52.48
CA ILE A 1000 -18.95 12.05 51.86
C ILE A 1000 -18.88 11.93 50.35
N SER A 1001 -19.92 12.44 49.68
CA SER A 1001 -20.03 12.48 48.22
C SER A 1001 -19.78 13.89 47.69
N GLU A 1002 -20.19 14.92 48.42
CA GLU A 1002 -19.96 16.32 48.06
C GLU A 1002 -20.05 17.22 49.30
N ILE A 1003 -19.26 18.29 49.30
CA ILE A 1003 -19.37 19.41 50.25
C ILE A 1003 -19.38 20.69 49.40
N ALA A 1004 -20.50 21.39 49.40
CA ALA A 1004 -20.74 22.57 48.58
C ALA A 1004 -20.94 23.80 49.49
N PRO A 1005 -19.96 24.73 49.54
CA PRO A 1005 -20.12 25.99 50.25
C PRO A 1005 -21.15 26.89 49.57
N GLU A 1006 -22.07 27.43 50.35
CA GLU A 1006 -23.16 28.30 49.88
C GLU A 1006 -22.84 29.79 50.13
N SER A 1007 -23.52 30.65 49.38
CA SER A 1007 -23.32 32.11 49.47
C SER A 1007 -23.71 32.73 50.81
N ASP A 1008 -24.48 32.02 51.63
CA ASP A 1008 -24.91 32.44 52.96
C ASP A 1008 -23.94 32.00 54.08
N GLY A 1009 -22.86 31.30 53.74
CA GLY A 1009 -21.86 30.81 54.69
C GLY A 1009 -22.15 29.43 55.26
N THR A 1010 -23.21 28.75 54.81
CA THR A 1010 -23.46 27.33 55.12
C THR A 1010 -22.74 26.41 54.13
N CYS A 1011 -22.60 25.14 54.48
CA CYS A 1011 -22.06 24.10 53.61
C CYS A 1011 -23.09 22.98 53.47
N GLN A 1012 -23.57 22.78 52.25
CA GLN A 1012 -24.41 21.63 51.90
C GLN A 1012 -23.54 20.38 51.79
N VAL A 1013 -23.94 19.32 52.48
CA VAL A 1013 -23.23 18.04 52.53
C VAL A 1013 -24.13 16.95 51.98
N THR A 1014 -23.63 16.23 50.98
CA THR A 1014 -24.26 15.00 50.52
C THR A 1014 -23.38 13.80 50.80
N ALA A 1015 -23.99 12.71 51.26
CA ALA A 1015 -23.29 11.49 51.60
C ALA A 1015 -24.10 10.25 51.17
N THR A 1016 -23.40 9.14 51.00
CA THR A 1016 -24.01 7.83 50.71
C THR A 1016 -23.71 6.86 51.84
N ALA A 1017 -24.52 5.83 52.04
CA ALA A 1017 -24.22 4.83 53.06
C ALA A 1017 -22.84 4.20 52.85
N TYR A 1018 -22.11 4.04 53.95
CA TYR A 1018 -20.92 3.22 54.04
C TYR A 1018 -21.29 1.85 54.60
N ASP A 1019 -20.73 0.79 54.01
CA ASP A 1019 -20.83 -0.58 54.53
C ASP A 1019 -19.56 -1.35 54.20
N GLU A 1020 -19.02 -2.10 55.16
CA GLU A 1020 -17.79 -2.88 54.94
C GLU A 1020 -17.99 -4.00 53.93
N ARG A 1021 -19.24 -4.47 53.73
CA ARG A 1021 -19.59 -5.48 52.72
C ARG A 1021 -19.28 -5.04 51.29
N PHE A 1022 -19.15 -3.73 51.03
CA PHE A 1022 -18.73 -3.25 49.71
C PHE A 1022 -17.35 -3.78 49.32
N TYR A 1023 -16.50 -4.05 50.30
CA TYR A 1023 -15.08 -4.36 50.13
C TYR A 1023 -14.76 -5.83 50.41
N GLN A 1024 -15.77 -6.67 50.65
CA GLN A 1024 -15.57 -8.06 51.08
C GLN A 1024 -14.84 -8.93 50.04
N HIS A 1025 -14.86 -8.52 48.77
CA HIS A 1025 -14.22 -9.22 47.64
C HIS A 1025 -12.92 -8.57 47.17
N ASP A 1026 -12.40 -7.57 47.89
CA ASP A 1026 -11.19 -6.83 47.48
C ASP A 1026 -9.95 -7.72 47.43
N ASP A 1027 -9.93 -8.86 48.11
CA ASP A 1027 -8.79 -9.80 48.18
C ASP A 1027 -9.02 -11.11 47.40
N ASP A 1028 -10.15 -11.24 46.70
CA ASP A 1028 -10.52 -12.47 46.03
C ASP A 1028 -9.72 -12.71 44.73
N THR A 1029 -9.64 -13.97 44.33
CA THR A 1029 -9.19 -14.38 42.99
C THR A 1029 -10.40 -14.70 42.13
N TYR A 1030 -10.32 -14.43 40.83
CA TYR A 1030 -11.43 -14.67 39.94
C TYR A 1030 -11.79 -16.18 39.88
N PRO A 1031 -13.04 -16.57 40.21
CA PRO A 1031 -13.42 -17.99 40.25
C PRO A 1031 -13.63 -18.63 38.87
N GLY A 1032 -13.57 -17.87 37.77
CA GLY A 1032 -13.91 -18.32 36.42
C GLY A 1032 -15.31 -17.89 35.98
N ASP A 1033 -15.60 -18.03 34.69
CA ASP A 1033 -16.93 -17.75 34.14
C ASP A 1033 -17.96 -18.73 34.71
N VAL A 1034 -19.14 -18.21 35.05
CA VAL A 1034 -20.24 -19.04 35.53
C VAL A 1034 -20.96 -19.61 34.30
N SER A 1035 -21.09 -20.93 34.24
CA SER A 1035 -21.67 -21.68 33.11
C SER A 1035 -23.17 -21.52 32.95
#